data_AF-A0A2T9ZGJ5-F1
#
_entry.id   AF-A0A2T9ZGJ5-F1
#
_cell.length_a   1.000
_cell.length_b   1.000
_cell.length_c   1.000
_cell.angle_alpha   90.00
_cell.angle_beta   90.00
_cell.angle_gamma   90.00
#
_symmetry.space_group_name_H-M   'P 1'
#
loop_
_entity.id
_entity.type
_entity.pdbx_description
1 polymer ?
#
loop_
_entity_poly.entity_id
_entity_poly.type
_entity_poly.pdbx_seq_one_letter_code
_entity_poly.pdbx_strand_id
1 'polypeptide(L)'
;MEVEKKLNEMTISENKASKPKKASGKSANNNLTLVERPEFLDKRLEIFDRLYKIQQEEQAKLERVPIKVTLPDGKVLDATAHETTPMDIAKSISSSLAKRLVVAKVNNVLWDSTRPLESDCSIELLDFENSDAKQVYWHSSAHVLGEACELRFGCTLCMGPSLDQGFYQEFRMHESLTENISPADFPHIEALVQKVIKEKQPFQRLYISKQDLLEMYSYNKFKTHFISEKVPDGAITTVYRCGSLIDLCRGPHLADTGKIGSFAVVKNSSSYFLGDAKNESLQRVYGIAFPDKKQMAEYKKFLEEAAKRDHRKIGKEQELFMFHDLSPGSAFFLPHGTRIYNTLLQYIKDEYWKRGFHEVITPNIFNVKLWEQSGHWQNYRDDMFSLEVEKETFALKPMNCPSHCLMFAMRERSYRELPIRFADFGVLHRNEASGALSGLTRVRRFQQDDAHIFCTNSQVKQEISSQLDFLRSVYSTLGFTFELELSTRPEKFLGEIEVWDEAEKQLSEAMNDFGAPWELNPGDGAFYGPKIDISIKDALKRSHQCATIQLDFQLPIRFNLRYRAPAEENADKSASADSSSFPRPIIIHRAILGSLERNIAILTENFAGRWPFWISPRQVMVIPIAASFNGYAQKVRDTIHDYEIFADVDLGPETLNKKIRNAQIHQYNFICVVGAQEEEEGSVNVRNRDDPNSAKGKTIMLEEFVSKITALKSLKKLENTLE
;
A
#
# COMPACT_ATOMS: atom_id res chain seq x y z
N MET A 1 -2.93 -45.79 49.94
CA MET A 1 -4.36 -45.93 50.30
C MET A 1 -5.05 -44.57 50.23
N GLU A 2 -4.91 -43.82 49.13
CA GLU A 2 -5.25 -44.20 47.74
C GLU A 2 -6.76 -44.38 47.58
N VAL A 3 -7.39 -43.44 46.88
CA VAL A 3 -7.67 -43.55 45.43
C VAL A 3 -8.83 -44.52 45.13
N GLU A 4 -9.18 -45.44 46.04
CA GLU A 4 -10.40 -46.25 45.94
C GLU A 4 -11.67 -45.52 46.40
N LYS A 5 -11.57 -44.56 47.34
CA LYS A 5 -12.77 -43.98 47.99
C LYS A 5 -13.47 -42.84 47.23
N LYS A 6 -12.97 -42.42 46.06
CA LYS A 6 -13.62 -41.38 45.24
C LYS A 6 -14.09 -41.85 43.85
N LEU A 7 -13.87 -43.13 43.53
CA LEU A 7 -14.27 -43.74 42.26
C LEU A 7 -15.62 -44.50 42.33
N ASN A 8 -16.30 -44.49 43.47
CA ASN A 8 -17.49 -45.32 43.72
C ASN A 8 -18.85 -44.62 43.71
N GLU A 9 -18.94 -43.38 43.25
CA GLU A 9 -20.24 -42.74 43.02
C GLU A 9 -20.30 -42.24 41.58
N MET A 10 -20.71 -43.12 40.66
CA MET A 10 -21.75 -42.87 39.64
C MET A 10 -21.61 -43.84 38.45
N THR A 11 -22.20 -45.02 38.61
CA THR A 11 -22.85 -45.79 37.53
C THR A 11 -24.10 -46.40 38.16
N ILE A 12 -25.27 -46.31 37.54
CA ILE A 12 -25.76 -47.35 36.62
C ILE A 12 -26.93 -46.77 35.81
N SER A 13 -26.86 -47.01 34.50
CA SER A 13 -27.92 -46.96 33.48
C SER A 13 -28.98 -48.05 33.76
N GLU A 14 -30.27 -48.00 33.45
CA GLU A 14 -31.02 -47.56 32.28
C GLU A 14 -32.50 -47.49 32.70
N ASN A 15 -33.32 -46.67 32.04
CA ASN A 15 -34.54 -47.20 31.45
C ASN A 15 -35.12 -46.25 30.38
N LYS A 16 -35.35 -46.84 29.21
CA LYS A 16 -36.02 -46.24 28.06
C LYS A 16 -37.53 -46.13 28.32
N ALA A 17 -38.14 -44.99 27.97
CA ALA A 17 -39.31 -44.94 27.08
C ALA A 17 -39.78 -43.49 26.82
N SER A 18 -39.63 -43.03 25.57
CA SER A 18 -40.71 -42.48 24.70
C SER A 18 -40.13 -41.59 23.60
N LYS A 19 -40.49 -41.92 22.36
CA LYS A 19 -40.45 -41.06 21.16
C LYS A 19 -41.88 -40.55 20.92
N PRO A 20 -42.15 -39.56 20.04
CA PRO A 20 -41.26 -38.61 19.35
C PRO A 20 -41.77 -37.15 19.40
N LYS A 21 -40.91 -36.14 19.15
CA LYS A 21 -41.36 -34.90 18.49
C LYS A 21 -40.23 -34.16 17.77
N LYS A 22 -40.41 -34.16 16.44
CA LYS A 22 -39.98 -33.22 15.38
C LYS A 22 -38.53 -32.74 15.34
N ALA A 23 -37.90 -33.10 14.23
CA ALA A 23 -36.70 -32.51 13.69
C ALA A 23 -36.83 -30.99 13.50
N SER A 24 -35.80 -30.27 13.97
CA SER A 24 -35.32 -29.03 13.35
C SER A 24 -33.81 -29.13 13.28
N GLY A 25 -33.28 -29.06 12.06
CA GLY A 25 -31.86 -29.25 11.77
C GLY A 25 -30.93 -28.13 12.27
N LYS A 26 -29.64 -28.48 12.21
CA LYS A 26 -28.43 -27.67 12.36
C LYS A 26 -28.08 -27.21 13.78
N SER A 27 -27.34 -28.06 14.50
CA SER A 27 -26.41 -27.59 15.54
C SER A 27 -25.11 -27.12 14.88
N ALA A 28 -24.80 -25.84 15.02
CA ALA A 28 -23.48 -25.29 14.77
C ALA A 28 -22.45 -26.00 15.68
N ASN A 29 -21.30 -26.34 15.10
CA ASN A 29 -20.28 -27.18 15.70
C ASN A 29 -19.55 -26.42 16.83
N ASN A 30 -19.84 -26.76 18.08
CA ASN A 30 -19.29 -26.12 19.29
C ASN A 30 -17.84 -26.56 19.63
N ASN A 31 -17.23 -27.41 18.80
CA ASN A 31 -15.85 -27.87 18.99
C ASN A 31 -14.88 -26.81 18.46
N LEU A 32 -13.91 -26.40 19.28
CA LEU A 32 -12.86 -25.43 18.92
C LEU A 32 -11.87 -25.98 17.88
N THR A 33 -11.57 -27.27 17.93
CA THR A 33 -10.70 -27.97 16.98
C THR A 33 -11.49 -28.89 16.04
N LEU A 34 -10.87 -29.31 14.94
CA LEU A 34 -11.42 -30.37 14.11
C LEU A 34 -11.57 -31.65 14.94
N VAL A 35 -12.66 -32.40 14.72
CA VAL A 35 -12.99 -33.59 15.52
C VAL A 35 -12.01 -34.72 15.25
N GLU A 36 -11.61 -34.91 13.99
CA GLU A 36 -10.57 -35.85 13.59
C GLU A 36 -9.28 -35.08 13.32
N ARG A 37 -8.22 -35.41 14.08
CA ARG A 37 -6.90 -34.79 13.91
C ARG A 37 -6.24 -35.35 12.64
N PRO A 38 -5.69 -34.52 11.75
CA PRO A 38 -5.05 -35.01 10.54
C PRO A 38 -3.83 -35.90 10.81
N GLU A 39 -3.75 -37.06 10.15
CA GLU A 39 -2.66 -38.04 10.31
C GLU A 39 -1.28 -37.47 9.97
N PHE A 40 -1.22 -36.49 9.05
CA PHE A 40 0.04 -35.87 8.64
C PHE A 40 0.79 -35.19 9.81
N LEU A 41 0.08 -34.76 10.85
CA LEU A 41 0.69 -34.07 11.99
C LEU A 41 1.63 -35.00 12.74
N ASP A 42 1.20 -36.23 13.00
CA ASP A 42 1.98 -37.18 13.81
C ASP A 42 3.21 -37.67 13.02
N LYS A 43 3.06 -37.97 11.72
CA LYS A 43 4.20 -38.32 10.85
C LYS A 43 5.24 -37.19 10.78
N ARG A 44 4.77 -35.94 10.63
CA ARG A 44 5.65 -34.76 10.57
C ARG A 44 6.44 -34.58 11.86
N LEU A 45 5.79 -34.78 13.00
CA LEU A 45 6.41 -34.69 14.32
C LEU A 45 7.44 -35.81 14.54
N GLU A 46 7.14 -37.05 14.15
CA GLU A 46 8.07 -38.18 14.27
C GLU A 46 9.38 -37.91 13.51
N ILE A 47 9.29 -37.42 12.27
CA ILE A 47 10.48 -37.08 11.45
C ILE A 47 11.28 -35.97 12.14
N PHE A 48 10.62 -34.91 12.61
CA PHE A 48 11.29 -33.82 13.31
C PHE A 48 11.98 -34.31 14.58
N ASP A 49 11.29 -35.06 15.44
CA ASP A 49 11.84 -35.52 16.72
C ASP A 49 13.06 -36.41 16.51
N ARG A 50 13.03 -37.30 15.52
CA ARG A 50 14.18 -38.14 15.12
C ARG A 50 15.37 -37.29 14.71
N LEU A 51 15.19 -36.36 13.77
CA LEU A 51 16.27 -35.55 13.22
C LEU A 51 16.80 -34.51 14.22
N TYR A 52 15.91 -33.92 15.02
CA TYR A 52 16.25 -32.96 16.05
C TYR A 52 17.09 -33.60 17.15
N LYS A 53 16.78 -34.83 17.56
CA LYS A 53 17.62 -35.59 18.49
C LYS A 53 19.04 -35.78 17.94
N ILE A 54 19.18 -36.17 16.67
CA ILE A 54 20.49 -36.32 16.02
C ILE A 54 21.24 -34.98 16.03
N GLN A 55 20.58 -33.88 15.66
CA GLN A 55 21.20 -32.55 15.70
C GLN A 55 21.67 -32.17 17.11
N GLN A 56 20.88 -32.46 18.15
CA GLN A 56 21.27 -32.17 19.53
C GLN A 56 22.49 -33.00 19.96
N GLU A 57 22.57 -34.27 19.55
CA GLU A 57 23.72 -35.13 19.82
C GLU A 57 25.00 -34.62 19.12
N GLU A 58 24.89 -34.11 17.89
CA GLU A 58 26.02 -33.49 17.18
C GLU A 58 26.43 -32.15 17.80
N GLN A 59 25.46 -31.30 18.17
CA GLN A 59 25.74 -30.05 18.89
C GLN A 59 26.41 -30.31 20.24
N ALA A 60 26.05 -31.41 20.91
CA ALA A 60 26.68 -31.82 22.16
C ALA A 60 28.18 -32.18 22.00
N LYS A 61 28.65 -32.50 20.78
CA LYS A 61 30.06 -32.84 20.50
C LYS A 61 30.95 -31.64 20.17
N LEU A 62 30.37 -30.47 19.90
CA LEU A 62 31.12 -29.26 19.55
C LEU A 62 32.04 -28.80 20.70
N GLU A 63 33.18 -28.21 20.39
CA GLU A 63 34.14 -27.77 21.41
C GLU A 63 33.67 -26.50 22.13
N ARG A 64 33.82 -26.43 23.46
CA ARG A 64 33.43 -25.25 24.27
C ARG A 64 34.67 -24.42 24.52
N VAL A 65 34.94 -23.50 23.59
CA VAL A 65 36.09 -22.59 23.68
C VAL A 65 35.67 -21.21 24.19
N PRO A 66 36.52 -20.51 24.96
CA PRO A 66 36.28 -19.12 25.33
C PRO A 66 36.19 -18.21 24.10
N ILE A 67 35.21 -17.33 24.07
CA ILE A 67 34.99 -16.32 23.03
C ILE A 67 34.72 -14.94 23.65
N LYS A 68 34.92 -13.89 22.87
CA LYS A 68 34.66 -12.49 23.23
C LYS A 68 33.41 -11.97 22.52
N VAL A 69 32.50 -11.37 23.29
CA VAL A 69 31.29 -10.74 22.75
C VAL A 69 31.32 -9.25 23.00
N THR A 70 31.26 -8.46 21.93
CA THR A 70 31.31 -6.99 21.97
C THR A 70 29.90 -6.40 21.93
N LEU A 71 29.54 -5.62 22.94
CA LEU A 71 28.29 -4.88 23.01
C LEU A 71 28.35 -3.54 22.25
N PRO A 72 27.22 -2.88 21.96
CA PRO A 72 27.19 -1.63 21.20
C PRO A 72 27.90 -0.45 21.89
N ASP A 73 28.03 -0.48 23.23
CA ASP A 73 28.77 0.50 24.02
C ASP A 73 30.29 0.25 24.03
N GLY A 74 30.77 -0.75 23.30
CA GLY A 74 32.16 -1.18 23.24
C GLY A 74 32.58 -2.10 24.38
N LYS A 75 31.70 -2.42 25.33
CA LYS A 75 32.00 -3.35 26.41
C LYS A 75 32.18 -4.77 25.86
N VAL A 76 33.25 -5.44 26.27
CA VAL A 76 33.53 -6.82 25.90
C VAL A 76 33.18 -7.76 27.06
N LEU A 77 32.43 -8.81 26.77
CA LEU A 77 32.04 -9.86 27.70
C LEU A 77 32.73 -11.18 27.34
N ASP A 78 33.10 -11.94 28.38
CA ASP A 78 33.53 -13.32 28.23
C ASP A 78 32.31 -14.23 28.03
N ALA A 79 32.40 -15.13 27.06
CA ALA A 79 31.37 -16.11 26.75
C ALA A 79 32.03 -17.43 26.31
N THR A 80 31.22 -18.48 26.15
CA THR A 80 31.67 -19.80 25.71
C THR A 80 30.98 -20.17 24.40
N ALA A 81 31.76 -20.52 23.39
CA ALA A 81 31.26 -20.96 22.08
C ALA A 81 30.39 -22.21 22.22
N HIS A 82 29.32 -22.26 21.42
CA HIS A 82 28.32 -23.34 21.38
C HIS A 82 27.58 -23.57 22.72
N GLU A 83 27.65 -22.61 23.64
CA GLU A 83 26.98 -22.66 24.95
C GLU A 83 26.27 -21.34 25.26
N THR A 84 26.98 -20.21 25.26
CA THR A 84 26.40 -18.91 25.61
C THR A 84 25.46 -18.41 24.52
N THR A 85 24.26 -17.97 24.89
CA THR A 85 23.26 -17.42 23.96
C THR A 85 23.08 -15.90 24.12
N PRO A 86 22.52 -15.20 23.11
CA PRO A 86 22.10 -13.80 23.27
C PRO A 86 21.15 -13.57 24.47
N MET A 87 20.28 -14.54 24.76
CA MET A 87 19.37 -14.48 25.89
C MET A 87 20.13 -14.51 27.22
N ASP A 88 21.22 -15.28 27.32
CA ASP A 88 22.03 -15.33 28.55
C ASP A 88 22.82 -14.03 28.75
N ILE A 89 23.32 -13.44 27.67
CA ILE A 89 23.90 -12.09 27.70
C ILE A 89 22.85 -11.08 28.19
N ALA A 90 21.64 -11.10 27.62
CA ALA A 90 20.57 -10.19 28.04
C ALA A 90 20.22 -10.34 29.52
N LYS A 91 20.13 -11.59 30.03
CA LYS A 91 19.90 -11.88 31.46
C LYS A 91 21.03 -11.35 32.34
N SER A 92 22.28 -11.48 31.89
CA SER A 92 23.46 -10.98 32.63
C SER A 92 23.47 -9.46 32.77
N ILE A 93 22.88 -8.74 31.81
CA ILE A 93 22.75 -7.28 31.84
C ILE A 93 21.57 -6.87 32.72
N SER A 94 20.35 -7.37 32.43
CA SER A 94 19.19 -7.18 33.31
C SER A 94 18.03 -8.11 32.96
N SER A 95 17.23 -8.47 33.98
CA SER A 95 16.00 -9.23 33.79
C SER A 95 14.95 -8.52 32.91
N SER A 96 14.89 -7.18 33.00
CA SER A 96 14.02 -6.35 32.16
C SER A 96 14.39 -6.47 30.68
N LEU A 97 15.69 -6.39 30.36
CA LEU A 97 16.20 -6.55 28.98
C LEU A 97 15.89 -7.94 28.42
N ALA A 98 16.17 -9.01 29.18
CA ALA A 98 15.85 -10.37 28.77
C ALA A 98 14.34 -10.58 28.51
N LYS A 99 13.49 -9.91 29.29
CA LYS A 99 12.02 -9.98 29.10
C LYS A 99 11.58 -9.31 27.81
N ARG A 100 12.11 -8.12 27.49
CA ARG A 100 11.77 -7.35 26.27
C ARG A 100 12.49 -7.81 25.00
N LEU A 101 13.55 -8.62 25.13
CA LEU A 101 14.31 -9.15 23.99
C LEU A 101 13.40 -9.94 23.05
N VAL A 102 13.42 -9.54 21.78
CA VAL A 102 12.73 -10.20 20.67
C VAL A 102 13.71 -11.06 19.88
N VAL A 103 14.81 -10.46 19.43
CA VAL A 103 15.83 -11.09 18.58
C VAL A 103 17.18 -10.40 18.81
N ALA A 104 18.29 -11.04 18.42
CA ALA A 104 19.61 -10.41 18.41
C ALA A 104 20.11 -10.19 16.98
N LYS A 105 21.05 -9.26 16.80
CA LYS A 105 21.95 -9.22 15.64
C LYS A 105 23.33 -9.66 16.09
N VAL A 106 23.89 -10.68 15.44
CA VAL A 106 25.25 -11.17 15.67
C VAL A 106 26.04 -10.89 14.41
N ASN A 107 27.09 -10.06 14.51
CA ASN A 107 27.86 -9.59 13.35
C ASN A 107 26.95 -9.01 12.24
N ASN A 108 25.98 -8.19 12.64
CA ASN A 108 24.96 -7.57 11.77
C ASN A 108 23.99 -8.55 11.07
N VAL A 109 23.95 -9.83 11.49
CA VAL A 109 23.01 -10.84 10.98
C VAL A 109 21.98 -11.18 12.06
N LEU A 110 20.69 -11.21 11.71
CA LEU A 110 19.63 -11.59 12.64
C LEU A 110 19.82 -13.02 13.17
N TRP A 111 19.65 -13.18 14.48
CA TRP A 111 20.02 -14.39 15.23
C TRP A 111 19.00 -14.69 16.34
N ASP A 112 18.56 -15.94 16.42
CA ASP A 112 17.62 -16.38 17.46
C ASP A 112 18.19 -16.12 18.86
N SER A 113 17.38 -15.58 19.75
CA SER A 113 17.84 -15.23 21.10
C SER A 113 18.35 -16.43 21.90
N THR A 114 17.90 -17.64 21.57
CA THR A 114 18.28 -18.91 22.21
C THR A 114 19.34 -19.70 21.44
N ARG A 115 19.77 -19.24 20.26
CA ARG A 115 20.80 -19.93 19.47
C ARG A 115 22.19 -19.61 20.05
N PRO A 116 23.00 -20.62 20.41
CA PRO A 116 24.35 -20.40 20.93
C PRO A 116 25.25 -19.64 19.97
N LEU A 117 26.13 -18.80 20.51
CA LEU A 117 27.15 -18.08 19.75
C LEU A 117 28.28 -19.05 19.35
N GLU A 118 28.86 -18.86 18.17
CA GLU A 118 29.79 -19.84 17.57
C GLU A 118 31.25 -19.35 17.58
N SER A 119 31.48 -18.04 17.68
CA SER A 119 32.82 -17.42 17.64
C SER A 119 32.76 -16.01 18.23
N ASP A 120 33.91 -15.33 18.31
CA ASP A 120 33.98 -13.91 18.65
C ASP A 120 33.03 -13.09 17.76
N CYS A 121 32.23 -12.23 18.39
CA CYS A 121 31.20 -11.50 17.65
C CYS A 121 30.85 -10.16 18.28
N SER A 122 30.33 -9.25 17.47
CA SER A 122 29.53 -8.12 17.95
C SER A 122 28.07 -8.53 18.09
N ILE A 123 27.39 -8.03 19.12
CA ILE A 123 25.98 -8.31 19.36
C ILE A 123 25.17 -7.04 19.60
N GLU A 124 23.99 -7.00 19.01
CA GLU A 124 22.94 -6.02 19.31
C GLU A 124 21.68 -6.76 19.78
N LEU A 125 21.10 -6.31 20.89
CA LEU A 125 19.92 -6.92 21.49
C LEU A 125 18.69 -6.08 21.15
N LEU A 126 17.81 -6.61 20.31
CA LEU A 126 16.69 -5.86 19.74
C LEU A 126 15.39 -6.17 20.48
N ASP A 127 14.69 -5.12 20.89
CA ASP A 127 13.31 -5.20 21.37
C ASP A 127 12.31 -4.85 20.26
N PHE A 128 11.02 -4.90 20.59
CA PHE A 128 9.95 -4.69 19.63
C PHE A 128 9.91 -3.29 18.99
N GLU A 129 10.64 -2.29 19.50
CA GLU A 129 10.62 -0.96 18.87
C GLU A 129 11.45 -0.91 17.57
N ASN A 130 12.42 -1.82 17.41
CA ASN A 130 13.22 -1.96 16.21
C ASN A 130 12.43 -2.60 15.05
N SER A 131 12.62 -2.13 13.82
CA SER A 131 11.91 -2.61 12.61
C SER A 131 12.15 -4.10 12.33
N ASP A 132 13.39 -4.57 12.41
CA ASP A 132 13.74 -5.96 12.15
C ASP A 132 13.15 -6.88 13.23
N ALA A 133 13.13 -6.42 14.47
CA ALA A 133 12.50 -7.13 15.56
C ALA A 133 10.98 -7.23 15.39
N LYS A 134 10.29 -6.18 14.90
CA LYS A 134 8.86 -6.25 14.57
C LYS A 134 8.58 -7.33 13.53
N GLN A 135 9.40 -7.40 12.48
CA GLN A 135 9.28 -8.44 11.45
C GLN A 135 9.42 -9.84 12.05
N VAL A 136 10.44 -10.09 12.87
CA VAL A 136 10.64 -11.39 13.55
C VAL A 136 9.48 -11.72 14.50
N TYR A 137 8.98 -10.72 15.23
CA TYR A 137 7.84 -10.88 16.14
C TYR A 137 6.56 -11.29 15.39
N TRP A 138 6.25 -10.60 14.30
CA TRP A 138 5.09 -10.90 13.47
C TRP A 138 5.25 -12.20 12.71
N HIS A 139 6.44 -12.53 12.23
CA HIS A 139 6.72 -13.80 11.59
C HIS A 139 6.51 -14.99 12.56
N SER A 140 6.96 -14.85 13.80
CA SER A 140 6.68 -15.84 14.86
C SER A 140 5.19 -15.94 15.19
N SER A 141 4.49 -14.81 15.17
CA SER A 141 3.03 -14.77 15.36
C SER A 141 2.27 -15.43 14.21
N ALA A 142 2.81 -15.38 12.98
CA ALA A 142 2.27 -16.09 11.83
C ALA A 142 2.35 -17.62 12.02
N HIS A 143 3.43 -18.14 12.62
CA HIS A 143 3.52 -19.57 12.95
C HIS A 143 2.46 -19.96 13.98
N VAL A 144 2.26 -19.17 15.02
CA VAL A 144 1.20 -19.42 16.01
C VAL A 144 -0.20 -19.41 15.37
N LEU A 145 -0.45 -18.50 14.43
CA LEU A 145 -1.68 -18.51 13.64
C LEU A 145 -1.78 -19.78 12.77
N GLY A 146 -0.67 -20.21 12.16
CA GLY A 146 -0.60 -21.41 11.33
C GLY A 146 -0.98 -22.67 12.12
N GLU A 147 -0.45 -22.82 13.33
CA GLU A 147 -0.81 -23.92 14.23
C GLU A 147 -2.30 -23.88 14.58
N ALA A 148 -2.82 -22.70 14.97
CA ALA A 148 -4.24 -22.54 15.28
C ALA A 148 -5.14 -22.90 14.08
N CYS A 149 -4.75 -22.54 12.85
CA CYS A 149 -5.46 -22.89 11.64
C CYS A 149 -5.37 -24.39 11.30
N GLU A 150 -4.22 -25.04 11.48
CA GLU A 150 -4.11 -26.51 11.33
C GLU A 150 -5.01 -27.24 12.34
N LEU A 151 -5.01 -26.81 13.61
CA LEU A 151 -5.85 -27.41 14.65
C LEU A 151 -7.36 -27.19 14.43
N ARG A 152 -7.73 -25.99 13.94
CA ARG A 152 -9.12 -25.63 13.69
C ARG A 152 -9.69 -26.32 12.46
N PHE A 153 -8.92 -26.29 11.36
CA PHE A 153 -9.43 -26.59 10.03
C PHE A 153 -8.82 -27.83 9.39
N GLY A 154 -7.82 -28.46 10.00
CA GLY A 154 -7.06 -29.55 9.35
C GLY A 154 -6.41 -29.12 8.04
N CYS A 155 -6.13 -27.83 7.89
CA CYS A 155 -5.74 -27.22 6.62
C CYS A 155 -4.31 -27.60 6.21
N THR A 156 -4.00 -27.36 4.93
CA THR A 156 -2.64 -27.47 4.39
C THR A 156 -2.06 -26.07 4.17
N LEU A 157 -1.06 -25.71 4.97
CA LEU A 157 -0.42 -24.39 4.93
C LEU A 157 0.38 -24.18 3.64
N CYS A 158 0.32 -22.97 3.07
CA CYS A 158 1.06 -22.54 1.89
C CYS A 158 2.19 -21.58 2.28
N MET A 159 1.85 -20.33 2.60
CA MET A 159 2.80 -19.26 2.96
C MET A 159 2.29 -18.42 4.13
N GLY A 160 3.21 -17.94 4.97
CA GLY A 160 2.87 -17.05 6.09
C GLY A 160 3.95 -16.00 6.39
N PRO A 161 4.16 -15.01 5.51
CA PRO A 161 5.14 -13.97 5.74
C PRO A 161 4.65 -12.94 6.76
N SER A 162 5.59 -12.22 7.38
CA SER A 162 5.31 -10.94 8.00
C SER A 162 5.11 -9.85 6.93
N LEU A 163 4.43 -8.78 7.32
CA LEU A 163 4.16 -7.60 6.51
C LEU A 163 4.74 -6.37 7.21
N ASP A 164 4.72 -5.21 6.56
CA ASP A 164 5.06 -3.93 7.21
C ASP A 164 4.19 -3.63 8.44
N GLN A 165 2.97 -4.19 8.45
CA GLN A 165 2.06 -4.16 9.59
C GLN A 165 1.37 -5.52 9.74
N GLY A 166 1.90 -6.36 10.64
CA GLY A 166 1.32 -7.66 10.97
C GLY A 166 1.80 -8.78 10.05
N PHE A 167 0.92 -9.71 9.75
CA PHE A 167 1.24 -10.93 9.01
C PHE A 167 -0.03 -11.56 8.43
N TYR A 168 0.13 -12.57 7.60
CA TYR A 168 -0.97 -13.47 7.24
C TYR A 168 -0.54 -14.93 7.28
N GLN A 169 -1.52 -15.83 7.28
CA GLN A 169 -1.35 -17.23 6.94
C GLN A 169 -2.26 -17.59 5.77
N GLU A 170 -1.69 -18.26 4.79
CA GLU A 170 -2.37 -18.73 3.59
C GLU A 170 -2.40 -20.25 3.58
N PHE A 171 -3.57 -20.84 3.31
CA PHE A 171 -3.75 -22.27 3.37
C PHE A 171 -4.95 -22.75 2.56
N ARG A 172 -4.92 -24.02 2.20
CA ARG A 172 -6.07 -24.73 1.64
C ARG A 172 -6.84 -25.41 2.77
N MET A 173 -8.15 -25.15 2.83
CA MET A 173 -9.06 -25.80 3.76
C MET A 173 -9.05 -27.33 3.58
N HIS A 174 -9.31 -28.08 4.65
CA HIS A 174 -9.47 -29.52 4.56
C HIS A 174 -10.68 -29.88 3.69
N GLU A 175 -10.59 -30.98 2.94
CA GLU A 175 -11.60 -31.38 1.94
C GLU A 175 -12.99 -31.67 2.54
N SER A 176 -13.03 -32.03 3.83
CA SER A 176 -14.29 -32.23 4.56
C SER A 176 -15.00 -30.92 4.95
N LEU A 177 -14.36 -29.77 4.79
CA LEU A 177 -14.93 -28.46 5.10
C LEU A 177 -15.45 -27.79 3.83
N THR A 178 -16.75 -27.51 3.78
CA THR A 178 -17.41 -26.87 2.62
C THR A 178 -17.52 -25.35 2.75
N GLU A 179 -17.29 -24.79 3.93
CA GLU A 179 -17.43 -23.36 4.20
C GLU A 179 -16.06 -22.67 4.22
N ASN A 180 -15.96 -21.55 3.51
CA ASN A 180 -14.81 -20.65 3.56
C ASN A 180 -14.78 -19.91 4.91
N ILE A 181 -13.63 -19.33 5.24
CA ILE A 181 -13.46 -18.57 6.48
C ILE A 181 -14.36 -17.33 6.45
N SER A 182 -14.98 -17.06 7.58
CA SER A 182 -15.81 -15.88 7.80
C SER A 182 -15.37 -15.12 9.06
N PRO A 183 -15.83 -13.88 9.25
CA PRO A 183 -15.62 -13.16 10.52
C PRO A 183 -16.14 -13.90 11.76
N ALA A 184 -17.10 -14.83 11.61
CA ALA A 184 -17.61 -15.65 12.71
C ALA A 184 -16.58 -16.68 13.21
N ASP A 185 -15.56 -17.00 12.41
CA ASP A 185 -14.48 -17.91 12.79
C ASP A 185 -13.39 -17.23 13.62
N PHE A 186 -13.29 -15.89 13.57
CA PHE A 186 -12.19 -15.15 14.19
C PHE A 186 -12.07 -15.41 15.70
N PRO A 187 -13.15 -15.39 16.51
CA PRO A 187 -13.05 -15.68 17.94
C PRO A 187 -12.54 -17.10 18.24
N HIS A 188 -12.84 -18.07 17.38
CA HIS A 188 -12.39 -19.46 17.54
C HIS A 188 -10.90 -19.61 17.24
N ILE A 189 -10.42 -18.96 16.18
CA ILE A 189 -9.00 -18.91 15.83
C ILE A 189 -8.23 -18.21 16.94
N GLU A 190 -8.70 -17.05 17.40
CA GLU A 190 -8.08 -16.29 18.48
C GLU A 190 -8.03 -17.10 19.79
N ALA A 191 -9.08 -17.85 20.12
CA ALA A 191 -9.09 -18.72 21.30
C ALA A 191 -8.00 -19.81 21.24
N LEU A 192 -7.77 -20.41 20.06
CA LEU A 192 -6.69 -21.38 19.86
C LEU A 192 -5.31 -20.73 19.92
N VAL A 193 -5.14 -19.56 19.31
CA VAL A 193 -3.90 -18.78 19.44
C VAL A 193 -3.60 -18.47 20.91
N GLN A 194 -4.60 -18.05 21.69
CA GLN A 194 -4.42 -17.80 23.12
C GLN A 194 -4.06 -19.07 23.91
N LYS A 195 -4.54 -20.24 23.48
CA LYS A 195 -4.12 -21.52 24.06
C LYS A 195 -2.63 -21.77 23.78
N VAL A 196 -2.19 -21.64 22.53
CA VAL A 196 -0.79 -21.82 22.10
C VAL A 196 0.15 -20.85 22.83
N ILE A 197 -0.25 -19.59 23.00
CA ILE A 197 0.53 -18.57 23.74
C ILE A 197 0.70 -18.96 25.22
N LYS A 198 -0.36 -19.47 25.86
CA LYS A 198 -0.31 -19.90 27.27
C LYS A 198 0.57 -21.12 27.49
N GLU A 199 0.70 -21.98 26.49
CA GLU A 199 1.57 -23.16 26.54
C GLU A 199 3.06 -22.79 26.49
N LYS A 200 3.42 -21.57 26.08
CA LYS A 200 4.82 -21.09 25.97
C LYS A 200 5.70 -22.07 25.19
N GLN A 201 5.18 -22.52 24.06
CA GLN A 201 5.85 -23.49 23.22
C GLN A 201 7.16 -22.88 22.72
N PRO A 202 8.30 -23.59 22.85
CA PRO A 202 9.58 -23.10 22.36
C PRO A 202 9.63 -23.16 20.83
N PHE A 203 10.27 -22.18 20.20
CA PHE A 203 10.63 -22.27 18.80
C PHE A 203 11.92 -23.09 18.65
N GLN A 204 11.83 -24.26 18.02
CA GLN A 204 12.96 -25.18 17.87
C GLN A 204 13.42 -25.23 16.42
N ARG A 205 14.69 -24.87 16.20
CA ARG A 205 15.32 -24.81 14.89
C ARG A 205 16.01 -26.13 14.55
N LEU A 206 15.69 -26.69 13.37
CA LEU A 206 16.30 -27.91 12.85
C LEU A 206 16.90 -27.65 11.47
N TYR A 207 18.15 -28.03 11.27
CA TYR A 207 18.77 -28.21 9.96
C TYR A 207 18.30 -29.54 9.36
N ILE A 208 17.81 -29.50 8.13
CA ILE A 208 17.18 -30.64 7.47
C ILE A 208 17.53 -30.69 5.99
N SER A 209 17.70 -31.91 5.46
CA SER A 209 18.00 -32.14 4.05
C SER A 209 16.78 -31.92 3.16
N LYS A 210 17.00 -31.63 1.86
CA LYS A 210 15.91 -31.57 0.87
C LYS A 210 15.09 -32.87 0.83
N GLN A 211 15.73 -34.02 0.97
CA GLN A 211 15.05 -35.32 0.89
C GLN A 211 14.12 -35.54 2.09
N ASP A 212 14.61 -35.31 3.31
CA ASP A 212 13.79 -35.42 4.53
C ASP A 212 12.63 -34.40 4.52
N LEU A 213 12.84 -33.22 3.94
CA LEU A 213 11.79 -32.22 3.75
C LEU A 213 10.68 -32.69 2.80
N LEU A 214 11.05 -33.27 1.66
CA LEU A 214 10.07 -33.80 0.70
C LEU A 214 9.29 -34.98 1.30
N GLU A 215 9.93 -35.80 2.13
CA GLU A 215 9.26 -36.85 2.88
C GLU A 215 8.30 -36.27 3.93
N MET A 216 8.78 -35.30 4.72
CA MET A 216 8.01 -34.64 5.79
C MET A 216 6.76 -33.96 5.25
N TYR A 217 6.85 -33.29 4.10
CA TYR A 217 5.75 -32.54 3.49
C TYR A 217 5.10 -33.29 2.32
N SER A 218 5.24 -34.61 2.20
CA SER A 218 4.67 -35.38 1.07
C SER A 218 3.16 -35.20 0.90
N TYR A 219 2.45 -34.83 1.96
CA TYR A 219 1.01 -34.55 1.99
C TYR A 219 0.64 -33.12 1.52
N ASN A 220 1.60 -32.20 1.44
CA ASN A 220 1.39 -30.78 1.21
C ASN A 220 2.07 -30.33 -0.10
N LYS A 221 1.28 -30.30 -1.18
CA LYS A 221 1.75 -29.94 -2.52
C LYS A 221 2.36 -28.53 -2.63
N PHE A 222 1.94 -27.61 -1.77
CA PHE A 222 2.46 -26.24 -1.79
C PHE A 222 3.87 -26.19 -1.24
N LYS A 223 4.10 -26.86 -0.09
CA LYS A 223 5.42 -26.96 0.53
C LYS A 223 6.38 -27.75 -0.35
N THR A 224 5.95 -28.87 -0.94
CA THR A 224 6.81 -29.65 -1.85
C THR A 224 7.22 -28.87 -3.09
N HIS A 225 6.33 -28.03 -3.64
CA HIS A 225 6.65 -27.12 -4.74
C HIS A 225 7.76 -26.13 -4.33
N PHE A 226 7.59 -25.42 -3.21
CA PHE A 226 8.61 -24.47 -2.74
C PHE A 226 9.95 -25.14 -2.39
N ILE A 227 9.91 -26.34 -1.80
CA ILE A 227 11.13 -27.12 -1.52
C ILE A 227 11.84 -27.46 -2.83
N SER A 228 11.10 -27.93 -3.84
CA SER A 228 11.67 -28.33 -5.12
C SER A 228 12.32 -27.17 -5.86
N GLU A 229 11.69 -25.99 -5.86
CA GLU A 229 12.19 -24.81 -6.57
C GLU A 229 13.30 -24.06 -5.81
N LYS A 230 13.18 -23.93 -4.48
CA LYS A 230 14.03 -23.01 -3.71
C LYS A 230 15.17 -23.69 -2.94
N VAL A 231 15.12 -25.01 -2.77
CA VAL A 231 16.18 -25.77 -2.09
C VAL A 231 16.97 -26.54 -3.16
N PRO A 232 18.25 -26.20 -3.40
CA PRO A 232 19.07 -26.95 -4.35
C PRO A 232 19.22 -28.42 -3.97
N ASP A 233 19.46 -29.29 -4.95
CA ASP A 233 19.68 -30.71 -4.70
C ASP A 233 20.95 -30.92 -3.87
N GLY A 234 20.87 -31.80 -2.87
CA GLY A 234 21.95 -32.04 -1.90
C GLY A 234 22.12 -30.93 -0.85
N ALA A 235 21.37 -29.83 -0.91
CA ALA A 235 21.45 -28.76 0.07
C ALA A 235 20.71 -29.07 1.38
N ILE A 236 21.15 -28.41 2.44
CA ILE A 236 20.51 -28.38 3.76
C ILE A 236 19.87 -27.00 3.94
N THR A 237 18.68 -26.96 4.51
CA THR A 237 17.99 -25.73 4.93
C THR A 237 17.45 -25.92 6.35
N THR A 238 16.59 -25.04 6.82
CA THR A 238 16.01 -25.12 8.15
C THR A 238 14.50 -25.20 8.17
N VAL A 239 13.98 -25.82 9.22
CA VAL A 239 12.58 -25.76 9.65
C VAL A 239 12.51 -25.28 11.10
N TYR A 240 11.38 -24.69 11.46
CA TYR A 240 11.08 -24.33 12.85
C TYR A 240 9.84 -25.06 13.33
N ARG A 241 9.95 -25.68 14.51
CA ARG A 241 8.82 -26.22 15.24
C ARG A 241 8.30 -25.23 16.26
N CYS A 242 6.98 -25.13 16.36
CA CYS A 242 6.24 -24.46 17.42
C CYS A 242 5.07 -25.37 17.79
N GLY A 243 5.18 -26.07 18.93
CA GLY A 243 4.17 -27.04 19.35
C GLY A 243 4.00 -28.18 18.34
N SER A 244 2.81 -28.28 17.77
CA SER A 244 2.47 -29.26 16.73
C SER A 244 2.81 -28.79 15.31
N LEU A 245 3.03 -27.49 15.11
CA LEU A 245 3.42 -26.93 13.82
C LEU A 245 4.91 -27.13 13.59
N ILE A 246 5.26 -27.57 12.37
CA ILE A 246 6.62 -27.52 11.81
C ILE A 246 6.50 -26.82 10.47
N ASP A 247 7.26 -25.73 10.26
CA ASP A 247 7.24 -24.97 9.01
C ASP A 247 8.63 -24.78 8.40
N LEU A 248 8.69 -24.79 7.07
CA LEU A 248 9.87 -24.50 6.27
C LEU A 248 10.21 -23.01 6.39
N CYS A 249 11.22 -22.70 7.19
CA CYS A 249 11.56 -21.34 7.55
C CYS A 249 13.05 -21.20 7.90
N ARG A 250 13.66 -20.09 7.48
CA ARG A 250 15.05 -19.72 7.83
C ARG A 250 15.16 -19.06 9.21
N GLY A 251 14.07 -18.48 9.70
CA GLY A 251 13.98 -17.70 10.92
C GLY A 251 14.70 -16.35 10.80
N PRO A 252 15.07 -15.73 11.93
CA PRO A 252 14.90 -16.23 13.30
C PRO A 252 13.46 -16.14 13.81
N HIS A 253 13.22 -16.71 15.00
CA HIS A 253 11.96 -16.64 15.73
C HIS A 253 12.12 -16.13 17.17
N LEU A 254 10.99 -15.80 17.80
CA LEU A 254 10.91 -15.55 19.24
C LEU A 254 11.41 -16.76 20.05
N ALA A 255 11.83 -16.53 21.29
CA ALA A 255 12.26 -17.63 22.17
C ALA A 255 11.14 -18.67 22.41
N ASP A 256 9.92 -18.18 22.65
CA ASP A 256 8.73 -18.99 22.90
C ASP A 256 7.46 -18.20 22.56
N THR A 257 6.34 -18.90 22.37
CA THR A 257 5.04 -18.30 22.03
C THR A 257 4.49 -17.37 23.12
N GLY A 258 4.93 -17.53 24.37
CA GLY A 258 4.53 -16.71 25.50
C GLY A 258 5.05 -15.27 25.45
N LYS A 259 6.02 -14.99 24.58
CA LYS A 259 6.46 -13.62 24.25
C LYS A 259 5.39 -12.82 23.50
N ILE A 260 4.37 -13.47 22.94
CA ILE A 260 3.24 -12.82 22.29
C ILE A 260 2.26 -12.31 23.34
N GLY A 261 2.17 -10.98 23.51
CA GLY A 261 1.38 -10.38 24.59
C GLY A 261 -0.09 -10.18 24.23
N SER A 262 -0.36 -9.68 23.03
CA SER A 262 -1.69 -9.45 22.48
C SER A 262 -1.73 -9.84 21.01
N PHE A 263 -2.85 -10.41 20.56
CA PHE A 263 -3.05 -10.93 19.22
C PHE A 263 -4.49 -10.62 18.77
N ALA A 264 -4.68 -10.30 17.49
CA ALA A 264 -6.00 -10.18 16.89
C ALA A 264 -5.98 -10.66 15.43
N VAL A 265 -7.06 -11.34 15.01
CA VAL A 265 -7.37 -11.58 13.61
C VAL A 265 -8.06 -10.34 13.07
N VAL A 266 -7.53 -9.76 11.98
CA VAL A 266 -7.99 -8.45 11.48
C VAL A 266 -8.90 -8.55 10.26
N LYS A 267 -8.65 -9.52 9.36
CA LYS A 267 -9.47 -9.77 8.17
C LYS A 267 -9.14 -11.14 7.58
N ASN A 268 -9.99 -11.61 6.67
CA ASN A 268 -9.70 -12.74 5.80
C ASN A 268 -9.92 -12.37 4.32
N SER A 269 -9.28 -13.10 3.41
CA SER A 269 -9.48 -12.98 1.96
C SER A 269 -9.23 -14.33 1.28
N SER A 270 -9.46 -14.38 -0.03
CA SER A 270 -9.01 -15.49 -0.87
C SER A 270 -7.81 -15.07 -1.72
N SER A 271 -7.00 -16.04 -2.12
CA SER A 271 -5.88 -15.87 -3.04
C SER A 271 -5.78 -17.09 -3.96
N TYR A 272 -4.89 -17.06 -4.93
CA TYR A 272 -4.59 -18.21 -5.76
C TYR A 272 -3.13 -18.60 -5.59
N PHE A 273 -2.84 -19.90 -5.63
CA PHE A 273 -1.47 -20.38 -5.54
C PHE A 273 -0.61 -19.77 -6.67
N LEU A 274 0.54 -19.20 -6.31
CA LEU A 274 1.43 -18.42 -7.21
C LEU A 274 0.79 -17.18 -7.86
N GLY A 275 -0.37 -16.73 -7.38
CA GLY A 275 -1.08 -15.57 -7.95
C GLY A 275 -1.77 -15.83 -9.28
N ASP A 276 -1.82 -17.07 -9.77
CA ASP A 276 -2.49 -17.44 -11.02
C ASP A 276 -3.88 -18.01 -10.75
N ALA A 277 -4.92 -17.37 -11.30
CA ALA A 277 -6.32 -17.80 -11.16
C ALA A 277 -6.62 -19.20 -11.73
N LYS A 278 -5.72 -19.76 -12.55
CA LYS A 278 -5.81 -21.15 -13.04
C LYS A 278 -5.38 -22.18 -11.98
N ASN A 279 -4.65 -21.74 -10.96
CA ASN A 279 -4.22 -22.59 -9.86
C ASN A 279 -5.28 -22.66 -8.76
N GLU A 280 -5.00 -23.48 -7.75
CA GLU A 280 -5.93 -23.70 -6.65
C GLU A 280 -6.17 -22.43 -5.82
N SER A 281 -7.42 -22.22 -5.44
CA SER A 281 -7.85 -21.14 -4.55
C SER A 281 -7.45 -21.46 -3.10
N LEU A 282 -6.91 -20.45 -2.42
CA LEU A 282 -6.43 -20.52 -1.05
C LEU A 282 -7.21 -19.52 -0.18
N GLN A 283 -7.30 -19.84 1.11
CA GLN A 283 -7.81 -18.93 2.13
C GLN A 283 -6.65 -18.21 2.79
N ARG A 284 -6.80 -16.91 3.05
CA ARG A 284 -5.81 -16.09 3.72
C ARG A 284 -6.41 -15.42 4.95
N VAL A 285 -5.78 -15.60 6.10
CA VAL A 285 -6.16 -14.99 7.38
C VAL A 285 -5.07 -14.01 7.80
N TYR A 286 -5.43 -12.75 8.03
CA TYR A 286 -4.50 -11.70 8.45
C TYR A 286 -4.57 -11.52 9.96
N GLY A 287 -3.40 -11.37 10.58
CA GLY A 287 -3.25 -11.14 12.01
C GLY A 287 -2.32 -9.97 12.32
N ILE A 288 -2.46 -9.46 13.54
CA ILE A 288 -1.56 -8.48 14.14
C ILE A 288 -1.27 -8.90 15.57
N ALA A 289 -0.05 -8.67 16.03
CA ALA A 289 0.36 -9.00 17.38
C ALA A 289 1.29 -7.92 17.98
N PHE A 290 1.24 -7.77 19.29
CA PHE A 290 2.01 -6.79 20.06
C PHE A 290 2.49 -7.37 21.40
N PRO A 291 3.63 -6.89 21.94
CA PRO A 291 4.12 -7.24 23.28
C PRO A 291 3.14 -6.96 24.42
N ASP A 292 2.23 -5.99 24.24
CA ASP A 292 1.27 -5.59 25.26
C ASP A 292 -0.11 -5.19 24.70
N LYS A 293 -1.07 -5.07 25.63
CA LYS A 293 -2.46 -4.70 25.31
C LYS A 293 -2.63 -3.22 24.98
N LYS A 294 -1.71 -2.35 25.42
CA LYS A 294 -1.77 -0.90 25.18
C LYS A 294 -1.52 -0.61 23.71
N GLN A 295 -0.47 -1.19 23.13
CA GLN A 295 -0.18 -1.09 21.69
C GLN A 295 -1.31 -1.67 20.84
N MET A 296 -1.93 -2.78 21.26
CA MET A 296 -3.12 -3.32 20.60
C MET A 296 -4.31 -2.34 20.65
N ALA A 297 -4.55 -1.70 21.78
CA ALA A 297 -5.64 -0.71 21.91
C ALA A 297 -5.37 0.53 21.05
N GLU A 298 -4.12 1.01 21.00
CA GLU A 298 -3.68 2.09 20.11
C GLU A 298 -3.89 1.72 18.63
N TYR A 299 -3.53 0.50 18.24
CA TYR A 299 -3.76 -0.02 16.89
C TYR A 299 -5.26 -0.10 16.54
N LYS A 300 -6.09 -0.61 17.45
CA LYS A 300 -7.56 -0.66 17.24
C LYS A 300 -8.16 0.74 17.10
N LYS A 301 -7.75 1.69 17.95
CA LYS A 301 -8.17 3.09 17.85
C LYS A 301 -7.74 3.70 16.50
N PHE A 302 -6.52 3.38 16.06
CA PHE A 302 -6.02 3.81 14.76
C PHE A 302 -6.86 3.24 13.61
N LEU A 303 -7.24 1.96 13.63
CA LEU A 303 -8.13 1.37 12.63
C LEU A 303 -9.54 1.99 12.64
N GLU A 304 -10.09 2.31 13.81
CA GLU A 304 -11.39 2.99 13.93
C GLU A 304 -11.35 4.41 13.34
N GLU A 305 -10.30 5.17 13.65
CA GLU A 305 -10.03 6.48 13.03
C GLU A 305 -9.87 6.32 11.50
N ALA A 306 -9.17 5.27 11.08
CA ALA A 306 -8.91 5.00 9.68
C ALA A 306 -10.18 4.67 8.88
N ALA A 307 -11.04 3.84 9.45
CA ALA A 307 -12.32 3.47 8.85
C ALA A 307 -13.28 4.66 8.70
N LYS A 308 -13.16 5.69 9.56
CA LYS A 308 -13.92 6.94 9.41
C LYS A 308 -13.44 7.78 8.23
N ARG A 309 -12.17 7.66 7.86
CA ARG A 309 -11.54 8.45 6.78
C ARG A 309 -11.61 7.78 5.42
N ASP A 310 -11.99 6.51 5.34
CA ASP A 310 -12.06 5.75 4.10
C ASP A 310 -12.81 6.51 2.99
N HIS A 311 -12.11 6.80 1.88
CA HIS A 311 -12.67 7.56 0.78
C HIS A 311 -13.91 6.91 0.17
N ARG A 312 -14.09 5.59 0.27
CA ARG A 312 -15.28 4.89 -0.24
C ARG A 312 -16.51 5.21 0.59
N LYS A 313 -16.32 5.34 1.91
CA LYS A 313 -17.38 5.75 2.83
C LYS A 313 -17.72 7.22 2.63
N ILE A 314 -16.71 8.09 2.69
CA ILE A 314 -16.90 9.54 2.54
C ILE A 314 -17.43 9.88 1.15
N GLY A 315 -16.89 9.25 0.11
CA GLY A 315 -17.32 9.44 -1.27
C GLY A 315 -18.79 9.11 -1.48
N LYS A 316 -19.33 8.11 -0.77
CA LYS A 316 -20.76 7.82 -0.74
C LYS A 316 -21.54 8.86 0.08
N GLU A 317 -21.09 9.18 1.29
CA GLU A 317 -21.76 10.13 2.19
C GLU A 317 -21.83 11.56 1.62
N GLN A 318 -20.85 11.94 0.80
CA GLN A 318 -20.79 13.25 0.13
C GLN A 318 -21.21 13.22 -1.34
N GLU A 319 -21.65 12.07 -1.85
CA GLU A 319 -22.11 11.90 -3.23
C GLU A 319 -21.04 12.35 -4.25
N LEU A 320 -19.79 11.92 -4.04
CA LEU A 320 -18.67 12.26 -4.89
C LEU A 320 -18.58 11.32 -6.10
N PHE A 321 -18.74 10.03 -5.87
CA PHE A 321 -18.64 9.02 -6.93
C PHE A 321 -19.41 7.76 -6.56
N MET A 322 -19.72 6.96 -7.57
CA MET A 322 -20.24 5.60 -7.40
C MET A 322 -19.53 4.61 -8.33
N PHE A 323 -19.67 3.32 -8.03
CA PHE A 323 -19.23 2.23 -8.89
C PHE A 323 -20.43 1.36 -9.26
N HIS A 324 -20.38 0.73 -10.42
CA HIS A 324 -21.44 -0.15 -10.91
C HIS A 324 -20.82 -1.41 -11.54
N ASP A 325 -21.45 -2.57 -11.34
CA ASP A 325 -20.94 -3.86 -11.80
C ASP A 325 -20.87 -3.99 -13.33
N LEU A 326 -21.54 -3.09 -14.06
CA LEU A 326 -21.46 -2.98 -15.52
C LEU A 326 -20.15 -2.35 -16.02
N SER A 327 -19.42 -1.66 -15.15
CA SER A 327 -18.10 -1.10 -15.45
C SER A 327 -17.20 -1.22 -14.22
N PRO A 328 -16.83 -2.45 -13.82
CA PRO A 328 -16.09 -2.70 -12.60
C PRO A 328 -14.71 -2.02 -12.68
N GLY A 329 -14.32 -1.34 -11.60
CA GLY A 329 -13.06 -0.58 -11.56
C GLY A 329 -13.10 0.74 -12.32
N SER A 330 -14.26 1.21 -12.78
CA SER A 330 -14.44 2.52 -13.39
C SER A 330 -15.42 3.36 -12.57
N ALA A 331 -14.95 4.49 -12.05
CA ALA A 331 -15.78 5.36 -11.22
C ALA A 331 -16.73 6.23 -12.07
N PHE A 332 -17.97 6.33 -11.63
CA PHE A 332 -18.90 7.37 -12.06
C PHE A 332 -18.73 8.55 -11.11
N PHE A 333 -18.05 9.60 -11.57
CA PHE A 333 -18.00 10.85 -10.80
C PHE A 333 -19.37 11.53 -10.85
N LEU A 334 -19.94 11.75 -9.68
CA LEU A 334 -21.20 12.48 -9.49
C LEU A 334 -20.92 14.00 -9.54
N PRO A 335 -21.95 14.87 -9.56
CA PRO A 335 -21.74 16.31 -9.71
C PRO A 335 -20.73 16.89 -8.72
N HIS A 336 -20.80 16.53 -7.44
CA HIS A 336 -19.87 17.01 -6.42
C HIS A 336 -18.43 16.48 -6.62
N GLY A 337 -18.26 15.19 -6.94
CA GLY A 337 -16.92 14.66 -7.25
C GLY A 337 -16.33 15.26 -8.53
N THR A 338 -17.17 15.58 -9.51
CA THR A 338 -16.75 16.24 -10.76
C THR A 338 -16.23 17.65 -10.51
N ARG A 339 -16.79 18.40 -9.53
CA ARG A 339 -16.27 19.72 -9.11
C ARG A 339 -14.82 19.60 -8.61
N ILE A 340 -14.54 18.62 -7.74
CA ILE A 340 -13.18 18.34 -7.23
C ILE A 340 -12.26 17.95 -8.40
N TYR A 341 -12.71 17.01 -9.23
CA TYR A 341 -11.98 16.51 -10.38
C TYR A 341 -11.52 17.64 -11.31
N ASN A 342 -12.46 18.49 -11.73
CA ASN A 342 -12.18 19.61 -12.63
C ASN A 342 -11.29 20.67 -11.97
N THR A 343 -11.43 20.89 -10.67
CA THR A 343 -10.59 21.84 -9.92
C THR A 343 -9.13 21.38 -9.92
N LEU A 344 -8.87 20.11 -9.64
CA LEU A 344 -7.51 19.54 -9.64
C LEU A 344 -6.92 19.52 -11.06
N LEU A 345 -7.73 19.14 -12.06
CA LEU A 345 -7.35 19.19 -13.46
C LEU A 345 -6.93 20.61 -13.87
N GLN A 346 -7.78 21.60 -13.60
CA GLN A 346 -7.50 22.99 -13.93
C GLN A 346 -6.26 23.52 -13.20
N TYR A 347 -6.11 23.18 -11.91
CA TYR A 347 -4.93 23.57 -11.15
C TYR A 347 -3.63 23.10 -11.83
N ILE A 348 -3.57 21.85 -12.26
CA ILE A 348 -2.36 21.33 -12.91
C ILE A 348 -2.16 21.96 -14.30
N LYS A 349 -3.23 22.21 -15.06
CA LYS A 349 -3.13 22.95 -16.33
C LYS A 349 -2.56 24.36 -16.15
N ASP A 350 -2.96 25.07 -15.09
CA ASP A 350 -2.37 26.38 -14.76
C ASP A 350 -0.87 26.25 -14.50
N GLU A 351 -0.45 25.19 -13.82
CA GLU A 351 0.97 24.94 -13.54
C GLU A 351 1.77 24.51 -14.77
N TYR A 352 1.13 23.81 -15.71
CA TYR A 352 1.67 23.48 -17.03
C TYR A 352 1.96 24.72 -17.86
N TRP A 353 1.01 25.65 -17.90
CA TRP A 353 1.17 26.92 -18.58
C TRP A 353 2.38 27.70 -18.06
N LYS A 354 2.52 27.81 -16.74
CA LYS A 354 3.65 28.50 -16.08
C LYS A 354 5.01 27.87 -16.40
N ARG A 355 5.05 26.57 -16.74
CA ARG A 355 6.27 25.78 -16.94
C ARG A 355 6.53 25.41 -18.40
N GLY A 356 5.79 26.01 -19.33
CA GLY A 356 6.00 25.81 -20.77
C GLY A 356 5.70 24.38 -21.22
N PHE A 357 4.70 23.74 -20.63
CA PHE A 357 4.13 22.50 -21.17
C PHE A 357 3.10 22.82 -22.26
N HIS A 358 3.06 21.98 -23.28
CA HIS A 358 2.08 22.03 -24.35
C HIS A 358 1.09 20.89 -24.17
N GLU A 359 -0.17 21.23 -23.89
CA GLU A 359 -1.24 20.25 -23.79
C GLU A 359 -1.55 19.63 -25.16
N VAL A 360 -1.69 18.30 -25.19
CA VAL A 360 -2.02 17.53 -26.38
C VAL A 360 -3.18 16.57 -26.10
N ILE A 361 -3.85 16.12 -27.16
CA ILE A 361 -4.92 15.12 -27.08
C ILE A 361 -4.56 14.00 -28.04
N THR A 362 -4.52 12.77 -27.53
CA THR A 362 -4.19 11.57 -28.31
C THR A 362 -5.36 10.56 -28.33
N PRO A 363 -5.46 9.71 -29.37
CA PRO A 363 -6.47 8.65 -29.43
C PRO A 363 -6.46 7.72 -28.21
N ASN A 364 -7.58 7.02 -27.96
CA ASN A 364 -7.69 6.04 -26.89
C ASN A 364 -7.44 4.60 -27.35
N ILE A 365 -7.59 4.32 -28.63
CA ILE A 365 -7.48 2.98 -29.21
C ILE A 365 -6.39 3.04 -30.29
N PHE A 366 -5.46 2.09 -30.24
CA PHE A 366 -4.39 1.96 -31.22
C PHE A 366 -4.26 0.52 -31.71
N ASN A 367 -3.79 0.36 -32.94
CA ASN A 367 -3.35 -0.93 -33.45
C ASN A 367 -2.17 -1.44 -32.59
N VAL A 368 -2.14 -2.74 -32.30
CA VAL A 368 -1.11 -3.38 -31.46
C VAL A 368 0.32 -3.17 -31.96
N LYS A 369 0.52 -2.91 -33.26
CA LYS A 369 1.82 -2.55 -33.85
C LYS A 369 2.51 -1.40 -33.10
N LEU A 370 1.76 -0.42 -32.57
CA LEU A 370 2.34 0.66 -31.76
C LEU A 370 2.95 0.14 -30.44
N TRP A 371 2.26 -0.79 -29.79
CA TRP A 371 2.68 -1.40 -28.54
C TRP A 371 3.84 -2.37 -28.75
N GLU A 372 3.86 -3.08 -29.88
CA GLU A 372 4.99 -3.92 -30.30
C GLU A 372 6.25 -3.09 -30.58
N GLN A 373 6.10 -1.99 -31.33
CA GLN A 373 7.20 -1.07 -31.62
C GLN A 373 7.78 -0.50 -30.32
N SER A 374 6.92 0.00 -29.43
CA SER A 374 7.34 0.57 -28.15
C SER A 374 7.91 -0.46 -27.16
N GLY A 375 7.69 -1.76 -27.37
CA GLY A 375 8.10 -2.82 -26.45
C GLY A 375 7.11 -3.11 -25.33
N HIS A 376 5.98 -2.39 -25.27
CA HIS A 376 4.96 -2.56 -24.24
C HIS A 376 4.13 -3.82 -24.46
N TRP A 377 3.94 -4.27 -25.70
CA TRP A 377 3.19 -5.50 -25.95
C TRP A 377 3.86 -6.72 -25.32
N GLN A 378 5.19 -6.79 -25.37
CA GLN A 378 5.95 -7.91 -24.84
C GLN A 378 5.94 -7.96 -23.31
N ASN A 379 5.78 -6.80 -22.66
CA ASN A 379 5.92 -6.66 -21.20
C ASN A 379 4.61 -6.38 -20.47
N TYR A 380 3.56 -5.92 -21.16
CA TYR A 380 2.37 -5.34 -20.55
C TYR A 380 1.03 -5.82 -21.13
N ARG A 381 1.05 -6.69 -22.16
CA ARG A 381 -0.18 -7.13 -22.85
C ARG A 381 -1.22 -7.78 -21.94
N ASP A 382 -0.79 -8.47 -20.89
CA ASP A 382 -1.71 -9.18 -19.99
C ASP A 382 -2.54 -8.18 -19.15
N ASP A 383 -2.01 -6.96 -18.97
CA ASP A 383 -2.66 -5.83 -18.31
C ASP A 383 -3.33 -4.85 -19.30
N MET A 384 -3.48 -5.22 -20.57
CA MET A 384 -4.11 -4.38 -21.59
C MET A 384 -5.50 -4.91 -21.98
N PHE A 385 -6.43 -4.01 -22.25
CA PHE A 385 -7.69 -4.36 -22.91
C PHE A 385 -7.47 -4.36 -24.41
N SER A 386 -7.62 -5.54 -25.04
CA SER A 386 -7.53 -5.70 -26.49
C SER A 386 -8.87 -6.09 -27.12
N LEU A 387 -9.08 -5.67 -28.36
CA LEU A 387 -10.23 -6.01 -29.19
C LEU A 387 -9.76 -6.42 -30.59
N GLU A 388 -10.47 -7.36 -31.22
CA GLU A 388 -10.25 -7.72 -32.62
C GLU A 388 -11.15 -6.86 -33.51
N VAL A 389 -10.55 -6.17 -34.48
CA VAL A 389 -11.23 -5.29 -35.45
C VAL A 389 -10.69 -5.61 -36.82
N GLU A 390 -11.55 -6.07 -37.73
CA GLU A 390 -11.17 -6.33 -39.14
C GLU A 390 -9.94 -7.25 -39.31
N LYS A 391 -9.83 -8.28 -38.46
CA LYS A 391 -8.69 -9.24 -38.39
C LYS A 391 -7.38 -8.65 -37.89
N GLU A 392 -7.37 -7.40 -37.41
CA GLU A 392 -6.26 -6.81 -36.68
C GLU A 392 -6.61 -6.69 -35.19
N THR A 393 -5.58 -6.73 -34.34
CA THR A 393 -5.76 -6.49 -32.90
C THR A 393 -5.50 -5.02 -32.59
N PHE A 394 -6.48 -4.41 -31.92
CA PHE A 394 -6.37 -3.08 -31.34
C PHE A 394 -6.39 -3.19 -29.82
N ALA A 395 -5.84 -2.19 -29.14
CA ALA A 395 -5.90 -2.12 -27.69
C ALA A 395 -6.19 -0.69 -27.22
N LEU A 396 -6.91 -0.62 -26.09
CA LEU A 396 -7.03 0.63 -25.33
C LEU A 396 -5.65 0.99 -24.77
N LYS A 397 -5.28 2.27 -24.84
CA LYS A 397 -3.96 2.70 -24.36
C LYS A 397 -3.82 2.51 -22.84
N PRO A 398 -2.75 1.85 -22.37
CA PRO A 398 -2.43 1.77 -20.94
C PRO A 398 -1.58 2.94 -20.43
N MET A 399 -1.05 3.76 -21.36
CA MET A 399 -0.17 4.91 -21.14
C MET A 399 -0.11 5.81 -22.38
N ASN A 400 0.36 7.06 -22.24
CA ASN A 400 0.39 8.02 -23.35
C ASN A 400 1.73 8.06 -24.11
N CYS A 401 2.83 7.54 -23.54
CA CYS A 401 4.18 7.72 -24.08
C CYS A 401 4.37 7.37 -25.57
N PRO A 402 3.82 6.26 -26.11
CA PRO A 402 4.10 5.90 -27.49
C PRO A 402 3.43 6.87 -28.48
N SER A 403 2.26 7.39 -28.12
CA SER A 403 1.55 8.40 -28.91
C SER A 403 2.34 9.72 -28.97
N HIS A 404 2.98 10.11 -27.88
CA HIS A 404 3.80 11.33 -27.83
C HIS A 404 5.07 11.18 -28.66
N CYS A 405 5.63 9.96 -28.75
CA CYS A 405 6.72 9.65 -29.67
C CYS A 405 6.32 9.84 -31.14
N LEU A 406 5.12 9.40 -31.53
CA LEU A 406 4.58 9.65 -32.87
C LEU A 406 4.44 11.15 -33.16
N MET A 407 3.96 11.93 -32.18
CA MET A 407 3.84 13.39 -32.31
C MET A 407 5.20 14.09 -32.44
N PHE A 408 6.20 13.63 -31.69
CA PHE A 408 7.56 14.13 -31.83
C PHE A 408 8.08 13.86 -33.25
N ALA A 409 7.93 12.63 -33.73
CA ALA A 409 8.39 12.14 -35.02
C ALA A 409 7.66 12.73 -36.25
N MET A 410 6.51 13.38 -36.05
CA MET A 410 5.68 13.94 -37.13
C MET A 410 6.44 14.89 -38.06
N ARG A 411 7.46 15.59 -37.54
CA ARG A 411 8.35 16.44 -38.33
C ARG A 411 9.76 16.44 -37.76
N GLU A 412 10.72 16.86 -38.58
CA GLU A 412 12.09 17.12 -38.11
C GLU A 412 12.11 18.16 -36.98
N ARG A 413 13.00 17.94 -36.00
CA ARG A 413 13.19 18.78 -34.82
C ARG A 413 14.59 19.36 -34.80
N SER A 414 14.73 20.62 -34.41
CA SER A 414 16.01 21.26 -34.13
C SER A 414 16.35 21.17 -32.64
N TYR A 415 17.64 21.06 -32.28
CA TYR A 415 18.08 21.17 -30.88
C TYR A 415 17.59 22.45 -30.18
N ARG A 416 17.36 23.52 -30.95
CA ARG A 416 16.84 24.81 -30.45
C ARG A 416 15.38 24.75 -29.97
N GLU A 417 14.63 23.74 -30.40
CA GLU A 417 13.26 23.50 -29.95
C GLU A 417 13.23 22.69 -28.65
N LEU A 418 14.34 22.04 -28.28
CA LEU A 418 14.44 21.24 -27.07
C LEU A 418 14.77 22.14 -25.87
N PRO A 419 14.12 21.94 -24.71
CA PRO A 419 13.20 20.85 -24.39
C PRO A 419 11.76 21.05 -24.92
N ILE A 420 11.18 20.00 -25.53
CA ILE A 420 9.76 19.96 -25.89
C ILE A 420 9.01 19.20 -24.79
N ARG A 421 7.95 19.80 -24.25
CA ARG A 421 7.18 19.23 -23.13
C ARG A 421 5.74 18.99 -23.56
N PHE A 422 5.34 17.73 -23.79
CA PHE A 422 3.94 17.39 -24.04
C PHE A 422 3.25 16.95 -22.77
N ALA A 423 2.05 17.47 -22.51
CA ALA A 423 1.21 17.06 -21.38
C ALA A 423 -0.14 16.55 -21.89
N ASP A 424 -0.63 15.44 -21.32
CA ASP A 424 -1.81 14.74 -21.82
C ASP A 424 -2.61 14.15 -20.66
N PHE A 425 -3.83 14.66 -20.48
CA PHE A 425 -4.81 14.11 -19.54
C PHE A 425 -5.68 13.03 -20.19
N GLY A 426 -5.15 12.31 -21.18
CA GLY A 426 -5.85 11.26 -21.90
C GLY A 426 -6.35 10.14 -21.00
N VAL A 427 -7.46 9.52 -21.41
CA VAL A 427 -8.05 8.40 -20.67
C VAL A 427 -7.21 7.14 -20.89
N LEU A 428 -6.77 6.52 -19.80
CA LEU A 428 -5.96 5.32 -19.79
C LEU A 428 -6.78 4.14 -19.26
N HIS A 429 -6.45 2.94 -19.75
CA HIS A 429 -7.07 1.70 -19.32
C HIS A 429 -6.03 0.62 -19.01
N ARG A 430 -6.16 -0.01 -17.84
CA ARG A 430 -5.37 -1.18 -17.42
C ARG A 430 -6.29 -2.29 -16.96
N ASN A 431 -6.07 -3.51 -17.44
CA ASN A 431 -6.86 -4.69 -17.11
C ASN A 431 -6.49 -5.27 -15.74
N GLU A 432 -6.62 -4.44 -14.70
CA GLU A 432 -6.36 -4.82 -13.32
C GLU A 432 -7.21 -6.03 -12.90
N ALA A 433 -6.59 -6.93 -12.13
CA ALA A 433 -7.28 -8.07 -11.55
C ALA A 433 -8.48 -7.61 -10.70
N SER A 434 -9.63 -8.24 -10.88
CA SER A 434 -10.89 -7.83 -10.23
C SER A 434 -10.79 -7.76 -8.70
N GLY A 435 -10.06 -8.69 -8.08
CA GLY A 435 -9.82 -8.72 -6.64
C GLY A 435 -8.87 -7.63 -6.12
N ALA A 436 -8.12 -6.95 -7.00
CA ALA A 436 -7.23 -5.85 -6.64
C ALA A 436 -7.92 -4.48 -6.68
N LEU A 437 -9.10 -4.38 -7.30
CA LEU A 437 -9.84 -3.12 -7.41
C LEU A 437 -10.26 -2.61 -6.03
N SER A 438 -10.02 -1.32 -5.78
CA SER A 438 -10.28 -0.72 -4.47
C SER A 438 -10.63 0.76 -4.60
N GLY A 439 -11.93 1.05 -4.63
CA GLY A 439 -12.45 2.42 -4.74
C GLY A 439 -11.74 3.19 -5.84
N LEU A 440 -11.25 4.40 -5.52
CA LEU A 440 -10.46 5.21 -6.46
C LEU A 440 -8.95 4.95 -6.40
N THR A 441 -8.46 4.20 -5.41
CA THR A 441 -7.01 3.94 -5.23
C THR A 441 -6.43 2.96 -6.25
N ARG A 442 -7.26 2.05 -6.79
CA ARG A 442 -6.89 1.10 -7.85
C ARG A 442 -8.08 0.83 -8.75
N VAL A 443 -7.98 1.30 -9.99
CA VAL A 443 -9.07 1.39 -10.98
C VAL A 443 -8.57 0.87 -12.34
N ARG A 444 -9.50 0.44 -13.20
CA ARG A 444 -9.22 0.02 -14.56
C ARG A 444 -9.17 1.19 -15.53
N ARG A 445 -9.98 2.23 -15.29
CA ARG A 445 -10.00 3.47 -16.05
C ARG A 445 -9.47 4.59 -15.19
N PHE A 446 -8.53 5.37 -15.70
CA PHE A 446 -7.98 6.54 -15.01
C PHE A 446 -7.54 7.63 -15.98
N GLN A 447 -7.35 8.85 -15.47
CA GLN A 447 -6.62 9.90 -16.16
C GLN A 447 -5.50 10.39 -15.27
N GLN A 448 -4.31 10.51 -15.84
CA GLN A 448 -3.11 10.94 -15.15
C GLN A 448 -2.72 12.32 -15.64
N ASP A 449 -2.05 13.10 -14.80
CA ASP A 449 -1.37 14.33 -15.18
C ASP A 449 -0.05 14.01 -15.92
N ASP A 450 -0.17 13.19 -16.96
CA ASP A 450 0.93 12.57 -17.66
C ASP A 450 1.63 13.58 -18.56
N ALA A 451 2.96 13.56 -18.55
CA ALA A 451 3.75 14.41 -19.42
C ALA A 451 5.07 13.76 -19.84
N HIS A 452 5.50 14.09 -21.05
CA HIS A 452 6.73 13.60 -21.67
C HIS A 452 7.58 14.77 -22.14
N ILE A 453 8.78 14.88 -21.58
CA ILE A 453 9.75 15.92 -21.92
C ILE A 453 10.83 15.32 -22.81
N PHE A 454 10.94 15.81 -24.03
CA PHE A 454 12.00 15.46 -24.97
C PHE A 454 13.11 16.49 -24.82
N CYS A 455 14.29 16.08 -24.36
CA CYS A 455 15.41 16.97 -24.10
C CYS A 455 16.73 16.40 -24.60
N THR A 456 17.77 17.23 -24.66
CA THR A 456 19.14 16.76 -24.90
C THR A 456 19.75 16.20 -23.61
N ASN A 457 20.82 15.40 -23.72
CA ASN A 457 21.55 14.89 -22.54
C ASN A 457 22.01 16.01 -21.60
N SER A 458 22.50 17.12 -22.14
CA SER A 458 22.93 18.28 -21.34
C SER A 458 21.81 18.96 -20.55
N GLN A 459 20.54 18.77 -20.95
CA GLN A 459 19.37 19.39 -20.34
C GLN A 459 18.72 18.53 -19.25
N VAL A 460 19.06 17.23 -19.16
CA VAL A 460 18.39 16.27 -18.26
C VAL A 460 18.39 16.74 -16.81
N LYS A 461 19.56 17.11 -16.26
CA LYS A 461 19.69 17.59 -14.88
C LYS A 461 18.78 18.79 -14.60
N GLN A 462 18.78 19.79 -15.49
CA GLN A 462 17.95 20.99 -15.35
C GLN A 462 16.45 20.65 -15.38
N GLU A 463 16.02 19.77 -16.30
CA GLU A 463 14.62 19.37 -16.39
C GLU A 463 14.15 18.57 -15.17
N ILE A 464 15.00 17.69 -14.62
CA ILE A 464 14.71 16.96 -13.37
C ILE A 464 14.56 17.95 -12.21
N SER A 465 15.50 18.88 -12.03
CA SER A 465 15.39 19.91 -10.99
C SER A 465 14.10 20.73 -11.13
N SER A 466 13.74 21.12 -12.36
CA SER A 466 12.47 21.81 -12.62
C SER A 466 11.24 20.96 -12.28
N GLN A 467 11.29 19.63 -12.45
CA GLN A 467 10.18 18.74 -12.07
C GLN A 467 10.10 18.57 -10.54
N LEU A 468 11.24 18.49 -9.84
CA LEU A 468 11.27 18.43 -8.37
C LEU A 468 10.73 19.72 -7.74
N ASP A 469 11.05 20.88 -8.31
CA ASP A 469 10.46 22.16 -7.89
C ASP A 469 8.97 22.23 -8.17
N PHE A 470 8.53 21.68 -9.30
CA PHE A 470 7.10 21.58 -9.62
C PHE A 470 6.37 20.69 -8.61
N LEU A 471 6.93 19.52 -8.29
CA LEU A 471 6.44 18.62 -7.26
C LEU A 471 6.29 19.34 -5.91
N ARG A 472 7.35 20.03 -5.45
CA ARG A 472 7.36 20.78 -4.19
C ARG A 472 6.22 21.80 -4.15
N SER A 473 6.02 22.55 -5.23
CA SER A 473 4.96 23.56 -5.34
C SER A 473 3.56 22.94 -5.20
N VAL A 474 3.30 21.84 -5.91
CA VAL A 474 2.00 21.15 -5.89
C VAL A 474 1.73 20.53 -4.52
N TYR A 475 2.70 19.79 -3.99
CA TYR A 475 2.51 19.04 -2.75
C TYR A 475 2.40 19.97 -1.54
N SER A 476 3.15 21.08 -1.52
CA SER A 476 3.01 22.11 -0.48
C SER A 476 1.61 22.74 -0.51
N THR A 477 1.06 23.00 -1.70
CA THR A 477 -0.30 23.56 -1.86
C THR A 477 -1.38 22.59 -1.38
N LEU A 478 -1.18 21.28 -1.59
CA LEU A 478 -2.10 20.23 -1.14
C LEU A 478 -1.87 19.80 0.32
N GLY A 479 -0.82 20.29 0.97
CA GLY A 479 -0.45 19.93 2.34
C GLY A 479 0.15 18.53 2.49
N PHE A 480 0.77 18.00 1.43
CA PHE A 480 1.41 16.69 1.44
C PHE A 480 2.89 16.79 1.84
N THR A 481 3.31 15.82 2.65
CA THR A 481 4.72 15.48 2.84
C THR A 481 5.06 14.29 1.95
N PHE A 482 6.32 14.18 1.53
CA PHE A 482 6.75 13.15 0.60
C PHE A 482 8.12 12.58 0.96
N GLU A 483 8.34 11.34 0.55
CA GLU A 483 9.60 10.61 0.63
C GLU A 483 10.09 10.36 -0.81
N LEU A 484 11.40 10.49 -1.02
CA LEU A 484 12.04 10.32 -2.33
C LEU A 484 12.86 9.03 -2.32
N GLU A 485 12.69 8.22 -3.35
CA GLU A 485 13.45 6.99 -3.55
C GLU A 485 14.10 6.99 -4.95
N LEU A 486 15.38 6.63 -5.01
CA LEU A 486 16.08 6.39 -6.28
C LEU A 486 16.01 4.91 -6.64
N SER A 487 15.21 4.60 -7.64
CA SER A 487 15.04 3.25 -8.15
C SER A 487 16.02 2.98 -9.30
N THR A 488 17.00 2.12 -9.01
CA THR A 488 18.16 1.84 -9.89
C THR A 488 17.94 0.62 -10.77
N ARG A 489 18.89 0.36 -11.67
CA ARG A 489 18.86 -0.67 -12.70
C ARG A 489 18.40 -2.04 -12.19
N PRO A 490 17.29 -2.59 -12.73
CA PRO A 490 16.81 -3.94 -12.39
C PRO A 490 17.69 -5.04 -13.02
N GLU A 491 17.50 -6.30 -12.60
CA GLU A 491 18.18 -7.45 -13.22
C GLU A 491 17.88 -7.57 -14.73
N LYS A 492 16.63 -7.25 -15.14
CA LYS A 492 16.20 -7.25 -16.54
C LYS A 492 16.05 -5.81 -17.03
N PHE A 493 17.06 -5.32 -17.75
CA PHE A 493 17.07 -3.97 -18.31
C PHE A 493 17.42 -3.96 -19.81
N LEU A 494 17.16 -2.83 -20.47
CA LEU A 494 17.55 -2.57 -21.85
C LEU A 494 18.56 -1.41 -21.92
N GLY A 495 19.47 -1.48 -22.90
CA GLY A 495 20.49 -0.46 -23.15
C GLY A 495 21.85 -0.79 -22.54
N GLU A 496 22.82 0.07 -22.81
CA GLU A 496 24.20 -0.09 -22.33
C GLU A 496 24.33 0.30 -20.86
N ILE A 497 25.23 -0.38 -20.13
CA ILE A 497 25.45 -0.19 -18.68
C ILE A 497 25.91 1.24 -18.39
N GLU A 498 26.75 1.80 -19.25
CA GLU A 498 27.32 3.13 -19.08
C GLU A 498 26.26 4.24 -19.15
N VAL A 499 25.22 4.04 -19.97
CA VAL A 499 24.08 4.99 -20.06
C VAL A 499 23.27 4.96 -18.77
N TRP A 500 23.09 3.77 -18.20
CA TRP A 500 22.42 3.60 -16.91
C TRP A 500 23.20 4.23 -15.77
N ASP A 501 24.50 3.97 -15.68
CA ASP A 501 25.36 4.50 -14.62
C ASP A 501 25.37 6.04 -14.64
N GLU A 502 25.42 6.65 -15.83
CA GLU A 502 25.34 8.10 -15.99
C GLU A 502 23.93 8.64 -15.63
N ALA A 503 22.86 7.94 -16.02
CA ALA A 503 21.49 8.34 -15.69
C ALA A 503 21.22 8.30 -14.19
N GLU A 504 21.66 7.24 -13.49
CA GLU A 504 21.54 7.11 -12.05
C GLU A 504 22.32 8.21 -11.32
N LYS A 505 23.54 8.51 -11.80
CA LYS A 505 24.34 9.60 -11.29
C LYS A 505 23.63 10.95 -11.43
N GLN A 506 23.11 11.27 -12.62
CA GLN A 506 22.39 12.53 -12.86
C GLN A 506 21.15 12.68 -11.95
N LEU A 507 20.38 11.61 -11.74
CA LEU A 507 19.23 11.63 -10.82
C LEU A 507 19.68 11.85 -9.38
N SER A 508 20.73 11.15 -8.92
CA SER A 508 21.26 11.29 -7.57
C SER A 508 21.78 12.72 -7.29
N GLU A 509 22.49 13.32 -8.24
CA GLU A 509 22.96 14.70 -8.13
C GLU A 509 21.81 15.70 -8.09
N ALA A 510 20.79 15.53 -8.94
CA ALA A 510 19.62 16.40 -8.96
C ALA A 510 18.83 16.34 -7.64
N MET A 511 18.72 15.16 -7.02
CA MET A 511 18.10 15.01 -5.69
C MET A 511 18.94 15.61 -4.56
N ASN A 512 20.27 15.47 -4.62
CA ASN A 512 21.18 16.12 -3.68
C ASN A 512 21.05 17.64 -3.75
N ASP A 513 21.02 18.21 -4.95
CA ASP A 513 20.87 19.65 -5.18
C ASP A 513 19.49 20.16 -4.71
N PHE A 514 18.44 19.33 -4.82
CA PHE A 514 17.10 19.65 -4.33
C PHE A 514 17.04 19.75 -2.78
N GLY A 515 17.94 19.08 -2.08
CA GLY A 515 18.14 19.21 -0.63
C GLY A 515 17.10 18.49 0.25
N ALA A 516 16.31 17.58 -0.32
CA ALA A 516 15.41 16.71 0.45
C ALA A 516 16.08 15.35 0.71
N PRO A 517 15.82 14.70 1.87
CA PRO A 517 16.33 13.35 2.13
C PRO A 517 15.75 12.37 1.12
N TRP A 518 16.58 11.45 0.65
CA TRP A 518 16.18 10.39 -0.27
C TRP A 518 16.89 9.08 0.08
N GLU A 519 16.25 7.96 -0.26
CA GLU A 519 16.78 6.60 -0.04
C GLU A 519 17.00 5.87 -1.37
N LEU A 520 17.90 4.90 -1.37
CA LEU A 520 18.12 4.04 -2.53
C LEU A 520 17.11 2.89 -2.52
N ASN A 521 16.50 2.60 -3.65
CA ASN A 521 15.65 1.43 -3.87
C ASN A 521 16.28 0.52 -4.95
N PRO A 522 17.23 -0.35 -4.57
CA PRO A 522 18.04 -1.09 -5.53
C PRO A 522 17.21 -2.03 -6.43
N GLY A 523 17.36 -1.88 -7.74
CA GLY A 523 16.76 -2.80 -8.72
C GLY A 523 15.27 -2.61 -9.01
N ASP A 524 14.64 -1.54 -8.52
CA ASP A 524 13.23 -1.22 -8.79
C ASP A 524 13.01 -0.27 -9.98
N GLY A 525 14.07 0.13 -10.69
CA GLY A 525 13.97 0.93 -11.92
C GLY A 525 13.15 0.22 -12.99
N ALA A 526 12.52 0.96 -13.91
CA ALA A 526 11.83 0.29 -15.01
C ALA A 526 12.83 -0.25 -16.05
N PHE A 527 12.40 -1.20 -16.87
CA PHE A 527 13.28 -1.84 -17.85
C PHE A 527 13.97 -0.89 -18.85
N TYR A 528 13.51 0.36 -18.99
CA TYR A 528 14.01 1.37 -19.93
C TYR A 528 14.79 2.54 -19.29
N GLY A 529 14.88 2.61 -17.96
CA GLY A 529 15.68 3.62 -17.28
C GLY A 529 15.35 3.79 -15.79
N PRO A 530 16.22 4.50 -15.04
CA PRO A 530 16.05 4.75 -13.63
C PRO A 530 14.94 5.79 -13.38
N LYS A 531 14.36 5.76 -12.18
CA LYS A 531 13.26 6.66 -11.78
C LYS A 531 13.45 7.19 -10.37
N ILE A 532 12.96 8.40 -10.15
CA ILE A 532 12.70 8.96 -8.82
C ILE A 532 11.25 8.61 -8.51
N ASP A 533 11.06 7.75 -7.51
CA ASP A 533 9.75 7.43 -6.97
C ASP A 533 9.43 8.38 -5.83
N ILE A 534 8.23 8.94 -5.87
CA ILE A 534 7.77 9.88 -4.86
C ILE A 534 6.54 9.30 -4.17
N SER A 535 6.75 8.97 -2.91
CA SER A 535 5.76 8.35 -2.05
C SER A 535 5.15 9.39 -1.12
N ILE A 536 3.82 9.40 -1.03
CA ILE A 536 3.08 10.20 -0.05
C ILE A 536 2.42 9.28 0.97
N LYS A 537 2.44 9.71 2.24
CA LYS A 537 1.70 9.04 3.31
C LYS A 537 0.32 9.65 3.42
N ASP A 538 -0.71 8.82 3.32
CA ASP A 538 -2.07 9.27 3.63
C ASP A 538 -2.29 9.41 5.15
N ALA A 539 -3.47 9.90 5.55
CA ALA A 539 -3.86 10.02 6.95
C ALA A 539 -3.91 8.68 7.70
N LEU A 540 -3.84 7.56 6.97
CA LEU A 540 -3.79 6.20 7.47
C LEU A 540 -2.36 5.64 7.44
N LYS A 541 -1.34 6.50 7.26
CA LYS A 541 0.08 6.16 7.18
C LYS A 541 0.39 5.11 6.10
N ARG A 542 -0.48 4.93 5.12
CA ARG A 542 -0.20 4.07 3.97
C ARG A 542 0.62 4.88 2.99
N SER A 543 1.70 4.27 2.50
CA SER A 543 2.50 4.85 1.43
C SER A 543 1.78 4.65 0.10
N HIS A 544 1.62 5.74 -0.65
CA HIS A 544 1.12 5.71 -2.03
C HIS A 544 2.16 6.36 -2.92
N GLN A 545 2.64 5.61 -3.90
CA GLN A 545 3.37 6.19 -5.00
C GLN A 545 2.38 6.93 -5.91
N CYS A 546 2.52 8.25 -5.99
CA CYS A 546 1.67 9.12 -6.79
C CYS A 546 2.46 9.82 -7.89
N ALA A 547 3.55 10.49 -7.52
CA ALA A 547 4.44 11.12 -8.48
C ALA A 547 5.58 10.18 -8.90
N THR A 548 6.06 10.42 -10.12
CA THR A 548 7.26 9.77 -10.64
C THR A 548 7.96 10.70 -11.62
N ILE A 549 9.28 10.66 -11.63
CA ILE A 549 10.12 11.30 -12.65
C ILE A 549 11.07 10.22 -13.15
N GLN A 550 10.93 9.86 -14.41
CA GLN A 550 11.58 8.67 -14.96
C GLN A 550 12.29 8.98 -16.28
N LEU A 551 13.52 8.51 -16.40
CA LEU A 551 14.30 8.62 -17.63
C LEU A 551 14.02 7.44 -18.56
N ASP A 552 13.92 7.72 -19.85
CA ASP A 552 13.78 6.71 -20.90
C ASP A 552 14.71 7.01 -22.08
N PHE A 553 15.61 6.06 -22.30
CA PHE A 553 16.57 6.04 -23.40
C PHE A 553 16.16 5.07 -24.52
N GLN A 554 15.16 4.23 -24.29
CA GLN A 554 14.73 3.14 -25.17
C GLN A 554 13.67 3.57 -26.18
N LEU A 555 12.64 4.30 -25.76
CA LEU A 555 11.62 4.78 -26.69
C LEU A 555 12.20 5.65 -27.82
N PRO A 556 13.16 6.57 -27.57
CA PRO A 556 13.86 7.27 -28.64
C PRO A 556 14.54 6.35 -29.66
N ILE A 557 15.09 5.21 -29.22
CA ILE A 557 15.71 4.22 -30.12
C ILE A 557 14.62 3.48 -30.92
N ARG A 558 13.61 2.96 -30.23
CA ARG A 558 12.52 2.15 -30.82
C ARG A 558 11.65 2.91 -31.82
N PHE A 559 11.44 4.21 -31.59
CA PHE A 559 10.74 5.10 -32.51
C PHE A 559 11.67 5.82 -33.48
N ASN A 560 12.97 5.58 -33.38
CA ASN A 560 14.00 6.24 -34.17
C ASN A 560 13.89 7.79 -34.13
N LEU A 561 13.62 8.32 -32.93
CA LEU A 561 13.47 9.76 -32.70
C LEU A 561 14.83 10.45 -32.83
N ARG A 562 14.87 11.58 -33.54
CA ARG A 562 16.10 12.30 -33.86
C ARG A 562 15.85 13.81 -33.85
N TYR A 563 16.90 14.58 -33.61
CA TYR A 563 16.90 16.03 -33.79
C TYR A 563 18.20 16.49 -34.48
N ARG A 564 18.16 17.67 -35.12
CA ARG A 564 19.34 18.29 -35.71
C ARG A 564 20.22 18.92 -34.64
N ALA A 565 21.47 18.47 -34.53
CA ALA A 565 22.49 19.04 -33.64
C ALA A 565 23.02 20.40 -34.16
N PRO A 566 23.70 21.20 -33.33
CA PRO A 566 24.47 22.36 -33.78
C PRO A 566 25.49 21.98 -34.87
N ALA A 567 25.84 22.92 -35.75
CA ALA A 567 26.80 22.66 -36.84
C ALA A 567 28.19 22.25 -36.33
N GLU A 568 28.60 22.72 -35.15
CA GLU A 568 29.90 22.44 -34.52
C GLU A 568 30.04 20.99 -34.05
N GLU A 569 28.95 20.35 -33.61
CA GLU A 569 28.93 18.90 -33.28
C GLU A 569 28.82 18.00 -34.51
N ASN A 570 28.45 18.56 -35.67
CA ASN A 570 28.42 17.87 -36.95
C ASN A 570 29.76 17.93 -37.70
N ALA A 571 30.75 18.70 -37.21
CA ALA A 571 32.01 18.95 -37.91
C ALA A 571 32.91 17.71 -38.01
N ASP A 572 32.83 16.77 -37.06
CA ASP A 572 33.58 15.51 -37.07
C ASP A 572 32.86 14.35 -37.78
N LYS A 573 31.65 14.60 -38.33
CA LYS A 573 30.91 13.65 -39.16
C LYS A 573 30.73 14.20 -40.57
N SER A 574 31.84 14.50 -41.23
CA SER A 574 31.83 14.85 -42.65
C SER A 574 31.34 13.66 -43.49
N ALA A 575 30.30 13.90 -44.27
CA ALA A 575 30.00 13.21 -45.53
C ALA A 575 29.49 11.75 -45.48
N SER A 576 28.48 11.46 -44.64
CA SER A 576 27.45 10.50 -45.09
C SER A 576 26.07 11.13 -44.98
N ALA A 577 25.35 11.17 -46.10
CA ALA A 577 23.92 11.45 -46.16
C ALA A 577 23.08 10.28 -45.60
N ASP A 578 23.68 9.49 -44.71
CA ASP A 578 23.01 8.40 -44.03
C ASP A 578 22.40 8.94 -42.74
N SER A 579 21.12 8.66 -42.58
CA SER A 579 20.29 9.13 -41.49
C SER A 579 20.84 8.75 -40.08
N SER A 580 21.86 7.90 -39.96
CA SER A 580 22.42 7.37 -38.71
C SER A 580 23.20 8.38 -37.86
N SER A 581 23.49 9.59 -38.33
CA SER A 581 24.37 10.54 -37.64
C SER A 581 23.69 11.49 -36.64
N PHE A 582 22.36 11.70 -36.74
CA PHE A 582 21.63 12.64 -35.88
C PHE A 582 21.50 12.13 -34.43
N PRO A 583 21.70 13.00 -33.42
CA PRO A 583 21.47 12.64 -32.02
C PRO A 583 20.00 12.36 -31.73
N ARG A 584 19.77 11.58 -30.67
CA ARG A 584 18.45 11.20 -30.17
C ARG A 584 18.10 12.01 -28.92
N PRO A 585 16.84 12.43 -28.74
CA PRO A 585 16.41 13.04 -27.49
C PRO A 585 16.39 11.97 -26.39
N ILE A 586 16.42 12.42 -25.13
CA ILE A 586 16.05 11.64 -23.95
C ILE A 586 14.62 12.02 -23.60
N ILE A 587 13.83 11.04 -23.17
CA ILE A 587 12.46 11.28 -22.68
C ILE A 587 12.47 11.25 -21.16
N ILE A 588 11.87 12.27 -20.55
CA ILE A 588 11.51 12.27 -19.14
C ILE A 588 10.01 12.05 -19.04
N HIS A 589 9.61 10.89 -18.54
CA HIS A 589 8.23 10.59 -18.18
C HIS A 589 7.96 11.16 -16.81
N ARG A 590 6.82 11.83 -16.65
CA ARG A 590 6.47 12.33 -15.32
C ARG A 590 4.97 12.40 -15.08
N ALA A 591 4.65 12.30 -13.79
CA ALA A 591 3.35 12.63 -13.21
C ALA A 591 3.60 13.27 -11.84
N ILE A 592 2.79 14.26 -11.45
CA ILE A 592 2.91 14.96 -10.17
C ILE A 592 1.76 14.56 -9.24
N LEU A 593 0.51 14.67 -9.69
CA LEU A 593 -0.63 14.14 -8.93
C LEU A 593 -0.72 12.62 -9.00
N GLY A 594 -0.24 12.03 -10.09
CA GLY A 594 -0.56 10.67 -10.48
C GLY A 594 -1.93 10.62 -11.15
N SER A 595 -2.67 9.52 -10.99
CA SER A 595 -4.06 9.52 -11.46
C SER A 595 -4.94 10.43 -10.61
N LEU A 596 -5.82 11.19 -11.27
CA LEU A 596 -6.79 12.05 -10.57
C LEU A 596 -7.67 11.22 -9.64
N GLU A 597 -8.06 10.01 -10.05
CA GLU A 597 -8.80 9.07 -9.21
C GLU A 597 -8.06 8.79 -7.90
N ARG A 598 -6.81 8.31 -7.97
CA ARG A 598 -6.02 7.99 -6.77
C ARG A 598 -5.79 9.22 -5.91
N ASN A 599 -5.48 10.36 -6.54
CA ASN A 599 -5.24 11.62 -5.83
C ASN A 599 -6.49 12.09 -5.07
N ILE A 600 -7.67 12.02 -5.69
CA ILE A 600 -8.95 12.34 -5.03
C ILE A 600 -9.21 11.39 -3.85
N ALA A 601 -8.90 10.11 -3.97
CA ALA A 601 -9.00 9.15 -2.87
C ALA A 601 -8.15 9.60 -1.67
N ILE A 602 -6.89 9.93 -1.92
CA ILE A 602 -5.93 10.32 -0.88
C ILE A 602 -6.31 11.66 -0.26
N LEU A 603 -6.72 12.65 -1.06
CA LEU A 603 -7.21 13.94 -0.55
C LEU A 603 -8.48 13.78 0.31
N THR A 604 -9.40 12.91 -0.12
CA THR A 604 -10.62 12.62 0.64
C THR A 604 -10.28 12.08 2.03
N GLU A 605 -9.34 11.15 2.11
CA GLU A 605 -8.86 10.54 3.36
C GLU A 605 -8.06 11.54 4.22
N ASN A 606 -7.19 12.33 3.60
CA ASN A 606 -6.33 13.30 4.28
C ASN A 606 -7.15 14.42 4.92
N PHE A 607 -8.13 14.95 4.21
CA PHE A 607 -9.04 15.97 4.75
C PHE A 607 -10.22 15.38 5.54
N ALA A 608 -10.36 14.05 5.62
CA ALA A 608 -11.52 13.39 6.21
C ALA A 608 -12.85 13.96 5.67
N GLY A 609 -12.89 14.26 4.36
CA GLY A 609 -14.04 14.90 3.70
C GLY A 609 -14.26 16.39 4.02
N ARG A 610 -13.38 17.02 4.79
CA ARG A 610 -13.45 18.46 5.13
C ARG A 610 -12.57 19.28 4.19
N TRP A 611 -12.99 19.37 2.94
CA TRP A 611 -12.23 20.02 1.87
C TRP A 611 -11.85 21.49 2.17
N PRO A 612 -10.64 21.93 1.79
CA PRO A 612 -10.29 23.35 1.66
C PRO A 612 -11.22 24.05 0.67
N PHE A 613 -11.45 25.36 0.85
CA PHE A 613 -12.46 26.12 0.11
C PHE A 613 -12.26 26.03 -1.41
N TRP A 614 -11.01 26.08 -1.87
CA TRP A 614 -10.70 26.09 -3.30
C TRP A 614 -10.97 24.74 -4.00
N ILE A 615 -10.91 23.61 -3.27
CA ILE A 615 -11.20 22.25 -3.78
C ILE A 615 -12.65 21.84 -3.52
N SER A 616 -13.27 22.43 -2.49
CA SER A 616 -14.53 21.96 -1.94
C SER A 616 -15.65 21.89 -2.98
N PRO A 617 -16.37 20.78 -3.06
CA PRO A 617 -17.52 20.67 -3.94
C PRO A 617 -18.76 21.39 -3.40
N ARG A 618 -18.71 21.89 -2.15
CA ARG A 618 -19.80 22.52 -1.40
C ARG A 618 -19.24 23.77 -0.71
N GLN A 619 -19.05 24.84 -1.47
CA GLN A 619 -18.36 26.03 -0.99
C GLN A 619 -19.27 26.90 -0.12
N VAL A 620 -20.46 27.25 -0.61
CA VAL A 620 -21.41 28.10 0.12
C VAL A 620 -22.81 27.51 0.12
N MET A 621 -23.48 27.53 1.28
CA MET A 621 -24.90 27.24 1.41
C MET A 621 -25.64 28.51 1.85
N VAL A 622 -26.69 28.90 1.13
CA VAL A 622 -27.55 30.04 1.47
C VAL A 622 -28.88 29.55 2.07
N ILE A 623 -29.26 30.09 3.23
CA ILE A 623 -30.44 29.65 3.98
C ILE A 623 -31.29 30.87 4.38
N PRO A 624 -32.52 31.02 3.84
CA PRO A 624 -33.45 32.03 4.31
C PRO A 624 -34.06 31.65 5.67
N ILE A 625 -34.26 32.62 6.57
CA ILE A 625 -34.91 32.40 7.87
C ILE A 625 -36.42 32.10 7.73
N ALA A 626 -37.05 32.54 6.64
CA ALA A 626 -38.46 32.36 6.33
C ALA A 626 -38.70 32.41 4.81
N ALA A 627 -39.82 31.84 4.36
CA ALA A 627 -40.16 31.76 2.93
C ALA A 627 -40.27 33.14 2.25
N SER A 628 -40.58 34.20 2.99
CA SER A 628 -40.60 35.57 2.50
C SER A 628 -39.24 36.03 1.95
N PHE A 629 -38.14 35.48 2.45
CA PHE A 629 -36.77 35.84 2.07
C PHE A 629 -36.17 34.92 0.99
N ASN A 630 -36.97 34.02 0.41
CA ASN A 630 -36.51 33.10 -0.63
C ASN A 630 -35.97 33.84 -1.85
N GLY A 631 -36.59 34.97 -2.23
CA GLY A 631 -36.13 35.80 -3.35
C GLY A 631 -34.72 36.36 -3.11
N TYR A 632 -34.47 36.90 -1.93
CA TYR A 632 -33.14 37.40 -1.57
C TYR A 632 -32.10 36.30 -1.45
N ALA A 633 -32.43 35.14 -0.85
CA ALA A 633 -31.55 33.98 -0.81
C ALA A 633 -31.14 33.51 -2.22
N GLN A 634 -32.08 33.52 -3.16
CA GLN A 634 -31.82 33.18 -4.55
C GLN A 634 -30.86 34.19 -5.21
N LYS A 635 -31.11 35.49 -5.00
CA LYS A 635 -30.23 36.57 -5.48
C LYS A 635 -28.80 36.45 -4.92
N VAL A 636 -28.64 36.14 -3.64
CA VAL A 636 -27.33 35.92 -3.01
C VAL A 636 -26.62 34.72 -3.66
N ARG A 637 -27.32 33.60 -3.86
CA ARG A 637 -26.77 32.41 -4.55
C ARG A 637 -26.30 32.77 -5.95
N ASP A 638 -27.13 33.46 -6.73
CA ASP A 638 -26.82 33.85 -8.11
C ASP A 638 -25.60 34.78 -8.15
N THR A 639 -25.56 35.77 -7.26
CA THR A 639 -24.43 36.71 -7.13
C THR A 639 -23.12 35.97 -6.84
N ILE A 640 -23.12 34.98 -5.94
CA ILE A 640 -21.91 34.19 -5.64
C ILE A 640 -21.54 33.31 -6.83
N HIS A 641 -22.53 32.72 -7.49
CA HIS A 641 -22.34 31.83 -8.63
C HIS A 641 -21.71 32.54 -9.83
N ASP A 642 -22.04 33.83 -10.06
CA ASP A 642 -21.46 34.64 -11.14
C ASP A 642 -19.93 34.85 -11.00
N TYR A 643 -19.36 34.59 -9.82
CA TYR A 643 -17.91 34.56 -9.57
C TYR A 643 -17.31 33.14 -9.65
N GLU A 644 -18.03 32.21 -10.30
CA GLU A 644 -17.63 30.80 -10.46
C GLU A 644 -17.42 30.07 -9.13
N ILE A 645 -18.18 30.45 -8.10
CA ILE A 645 -18.17 29.79 -6.79
C ILE A 645 -19.42 28.93 -6.65
N PHE A 646 -19.24 27.70 -6.19
CA PHE A 646 -20.34 26.76 -5.99
C PHE A 646 -21.17 27.16 -4.76
N ALA A 647 -22.28 27.84 -5.02
CA ALA A 647 -23.28 28.18 -4.02
C ALA A 647 -24.59 27.40 -4.24
N ASP A 648 -25.07 26.76 -3.18
CA ASP A 648 -26.36 26.08 -3.14
C ASP A 648 -27.33 26.88 -2.24
N VAL A 649 -28.64 26.67 -2.39
CA VAL A 649 -29.68 27.35 -1.59
C VAL A 649 -30.71 26.34 -1.06
N ASP A 650 -31.03 26.42 0.24
CA ASP A 650 -32.02 25.55 0.89
C ASP A 650 -33.35 26.31 1.13
N LEU A 651 -34.25 26.20 0.15
CA LEU A 651 -35.62 26.75 0.21
C LEU A 651 -36.63 25.76 0.81
N GLY A 652 -36.17 24.66 1.41
CA GLY A 652 -37.03 23.59 1.93
C GLY A 652 -37.92 24.03 3.10
N PRO A 653 -38.89 23.19 3.50
CA PRO A 653 -39.82 23.50 4.58
C PRO A 653 -39.24 23.30 6.00
N GLU A 654 -38.00 22.83 6.10
CA GLU A 654 -37.36 22.49 7.38
C GLU A 654 -37.07 23.72 8.24
N THR A 655 -36.96 23.52 9.55
CA THR A 655 -36.59 24.61 10.48
C THR A 655 -35.18 25.14 10.19
N LEU A 656 -34.95 26.43 10.43
CA LEU A 656 -33.65 27.08 10.22
C LEU A 656 -32.48 26.28 10.84
N ASN A 657 -32.63 25.85 12.10
CA ASN A 657 -31.61 25.07 12.79
C ASN A 657 -31.35 23.71 12.13
N LYS A 658 -32.38 23.05 11.58
CA LYS A 658 -32.23 21.79 10.87
C LYS A 658 -31.52 22.01 9.52
N LYS A 659 -31.86 23.06 8.77
CA LYS A 659 -31.16 23.43 7.53
C LYS A 659 -29.67 23.70 7.78
N ILE A 660 -29.37 24.50 8.81
CA ILE A 660 -27.98 24.79 9.21
C ILE A 660 -27.24 23.50 9.58
N ARG A 661 -27.86 22.64 10.39
CA ARG A 661 -27.28 21.34 10.77
C ARG A 661 -27.01 20.45 9.56
N ASN A 662 -27.95 20.38 8.61
CA ASN A 662 -27.77 19.61 7.38
C ASN A 662 -26.57 20.14 6.57
N ALA A 663 -26.47 21.46 6.40
CA ALA A 663 -25.34 22.09 5.73
C ALA A 663 -23.99 21.81 6.44
N GLN A 664 -23.97 21.79 7.78
CA GLN A 664 -22.79 21.41 8.55
C GLN A 664 -22.42 19.93 8.36
N ILE A 665 -23.40 19.02 8.35
CA ILE A 665 -23.19 17.59 8.10
C ILE A 665 -22.60 17.37 6.71
N HIS A 666 -23.13 18.07 5.70
CA HIS A 666 -22.63 18.04 4.33
C HIS A 666 -21.31 18.82 4.13
N GLN A 667 -20.71 19.34 5.19
CA GLN A 667 -19.38 19.98 5.19
C GLN A 667 -19.25 21.23 4.30
N TYR A 668 -20.32 22.01 4.13
CA TYR A 668 -20.21 23.32 3.46
C TYR A 668 -19.19 24.21 4.17
N ASN A 669 -18.29 24.87 3.43
CA ASN A 669 -17.27 25.73 4.04
C ASN A 669 -17.90 26.95 4.72
N PHE A 670 -18.84 27.61 4.04
CA PHE A 670 -19.59 28.74 4.57
C PHE A 670 -21.08 28.52 4.48
N ILE A 671 -21.79 28.94 5.53
CA ILE A 671 -23.26 28.95 5.57
C ILE A 671 -23.69 30.40 5.75
N CYS A 672 -24.40 30.93 4.76
CA CYS A 672 -24.94 32.28 4.75
C CYS A 672 -26.42 32.22 5.15
N VAL A 673 -26.77 32.81 6.28
CA VAL A 673 -28.16 32.96 6.72
C VAL A 673 -28.66 34.36 6.32
N VAL A 674 -29.88 34.43 5.78
CA VAL A 674 -30.48 35.70 5.35
C VAL A 674 -31.90 35.88 5.87
N GLY A 675 -32.21 37.06 6.38
CA GLY A 675 -33.53 37.48 6.79
C GLY A 675 -33.83 38.94 6.43
N ALA A 676 -34.72 39.57 7.20
CA ALA A 676 -35.17 40.93 6.94
C ALA A 676 -34.01 41.94 6.95
N GLN A 677 -33.15 41.86 7.98
CA GLN A 677 -32.00 42.76 8.11
C GLN A 677 -31.03 42.57 6.93
N GLU A 678 -30.70 41.32 6.59
CA GLU A 678 -29.77 41.04 5.50
C GLU A 678 -30.31 41.49 4.13
N GLU A 679 -31.61 41.36 3.89
CA GLU A 679 -32.25 41.82 2.65
C GLU A 679 -32.26 43.36 2.56
N GLU A 680 -32.58 44.06 3.65
CA GLU A 680 -32.61 45.52 3.70
C GLU A 680 -31.22 46.14 3.50
N GLU A 681 -30.19 45.54 4.12
CA GLU A 681 -28.82 46.03 4.06
C GLU A 681 -28.04 45.52 2.83
N GLY A 682 -28.52 44.50 2.12
CA GLY A 682 -27.74 43.82 1.08
C GLY A 682 -26.54 43.04 1.65
N SER A 683 -26.72 42.47 2.84
CA SER A 683 -25.70 41.75 3.62
C SER A 683 -26.01 40.25 3.75
N VAL A 684 -25.12 39.50 4.38
CA VAL A 684 -25.28 38.07 4.70
C VAL A 684 -24.74 37.78 6.10
N ASN A 685 -25.42 36.95 6.89
CA ASN A 685 -24.88 36.44 8.14
C ASN A 685 -24.06 35.17 7.89
N VAL A 686 -22.74 35.27 7.96
CA VAL A 686 -21.81 34.22 7.53
C VAL A 686 -21.35 33.38 8.71
N ARG A 687 -21.49 32.06 8.60
CA ARG A 687 -20.92 31.06 9.52
C ARG A 687 -19.84 30.27 8.81
N ASN A 688 -18.75 29.98 9.50
CA ASN A 688 -17.59 29.27 8.97
C ASN A 688 -17.48 27.89 9.61
N ARG A 689 -17.43 26.84 8.80
CA ARG A 689 -17.31 25.44 9.23
C ARG A 689 -16.14 25.18 10.18
N ASP A 690 -15.05 25.91 10.01
CA ASP A 690 -13.78 25.67 10.71
C ASP A 690 -13.54 26.65 11.88
N ASP A 691 -14.39 27.66 12.05
CA ASP A 691 -14.33 28.58 13.20
C ASP A 691 -15.38 28.20 14.26
N PRO A 692 -14.98 27.68 15.43
CA PRO A 692 -15.89 27.30 16.50
C PRO A 692 -16.67 28.49 17.10
N ASN A 693 -16.18 29.73 16.94
CA ASN A 693 -16.85 30.94 17.41
C ASN A 693 -17.91 31.45 16.43
N SER A 694 -17.94 30.94 15.20
CA SER A 694 -18.86 31.40 14.16
C SER A 694 -20.29 30.88 14.29
N ALA A 695 -20.64 30.22 15.41
CA ALA A 695 -21.98 29.67 15.63
C ALA A 695 -23.11 30.71 15.55
N LYS A 696 -22.83 31.96 15.93
CA LYS A 696 -23.77 33.10 15.79
C LYS A 696 -23.69 33.81 14.43
N GLY A 697 -22.68 33.47 13.63
CA GLY A 697 -22.33 34.13 12.38
C GLY A 697 -21.87 35.58 12.57
N LYS A 698 -21.29 36.15 11.50
CA LYS A 698 -20.94 37.57 11.41
C LYS A 698 -21.64 38.16 10.19
N THR A 699 -22.36 39.25 10.38
CA THR A 699 -22.98 39.99 9.26
C THR A 699 -21.91 40.74 8.48
N ILE A 700 -21.87 40.52 7.17
CA ILE A 700 -20.91 41.09 6.23
C ILE A 700 -21.69 41.53 4.98
N MET A 701 -21.33 42.66 4.37
CA MET A 701 -21.91 43.08 3.09
C MET A 701 -21.69 42.00 2.03
N LEU A 702 -22.69 41.73 1.18
CA LEU A 702 -22.60 40.66 0.18
C LEU A 702 -21.38 40.82 -0.74
N GLU A 703 -21.12 42.04 -1.21
CA GLU A 703 -19.98 42.37 -2.08
C GLU A 703 -18.64 42.11 -1.39
N GLU A 704 -18.51 42.50 -0.12
CA GLU A 704 -17.30 42.24 0.68
C GLU A 704 -17.10 40.73 0.87
N PHE A 705 -18.16 40.00 1.19
CA PHE A 705 -18.10 38.55 1.35
C PHE A 705 -17.64 37.87 0.06
N VAL A 706 -18.25 38.21 -1.08
CA VAL A 706 -17.87 37.71 -2.41
C VAL A 706 -16.41 38.01 -2.74
N SER A 707 -15.95 39.23 -2.46
CA SER A 707 -14.53 39.60 -2.65
C SER A 707 -13.60 38.70 -1.82
N LYS A 708 -13.93 38.46 -0.55
CA LYS A 708 -13.12 37.65 0.37
C LYS A 708 -13.06 36.18 -0.04
N ILE A 709 -14.18 35.57 -0.39
CA ILE A 709 -14.20 34.15 -0.81
C ILE A 709 -13.53 33.96 -2.19
N THR A 710 -13.62 34.94 -3.08
CA THR A 710 -12.90 34.93 -4.37
C THR A 710 -11.39 34.97 -4.14
N ALA A 711 -10.91 35.84 -3.24
CA ALA A 711 -9.51 35.88 -2.83
C ALA A 711 -9.07 34.57 -2.14
N LEU A 712 -9.91 34.01 -1.27
CA LEU A 712 -9.63 32.73 -0.62
C LEU A 712 -9.45 31.58 -1.63
N LYS A 713 -10.31 31.52 -2.66
CA LYS A 713 -10.22 30.54 -3.75
C LYS A 713 -8.90 30.68 -4.54
N SER A 714 -8.49 31.91 -4.84
CA SER A 714 -7.28 32.17 -5.64
C SER A 714 -5.99 31.89 -4.89
N LEU A 715 -5.97 32.14 -3.58
CA LEU A 715 -4.82 31.87 -2.70
C LEU A 715 -4.56 30.37 -2.49
N LYS A 716 -5.56 29.51 -2.75
CA LYS A 716 -5.47 28.05 -2.62
C LYS A 716 -4.96 27.59 -1.23
N LYS A 717 -5.27 28.36 -0.18
CA LYS A 717 -4.94 28.03 1.21
C LYS A 717 -5.70 26.78 1.67
N LEU A 718 -5.11 26.02 2.59
CA LEU A 718 -5.76 24.89 3.25
C LEU A 718 -6.78 25.34 4.32
N GLU A 719 -6.53 26.50 4.92
CA GLU A 719 -7.40 27.10 5.93
C GLU A 719 -8.52 27.92 5.29
N ASN A 720 -9.73 27.83 5.85
CA ASN A 720 -10.91 28.51 5.32
C ASN A 720 -11.19 29.82 6.06
N THR A 721 -10.22 30.72 6.16
CA THR A 721 -10.36 32.00 6.87
C THR A 721 -10.74 33.14 5.92
N LEU A 722 -11.65 34.00 6.35
CA LEU A 722 -12.02 35.23 5.65
C LEU A 722 -11.15 36.37 6.20
N GLU A 723 -9.93 36.50 5.67
CA GLU A 723 -9.01 37.62 5.97
C GLU A 723 -9.42 38.89 5.22
#